data_AF-A0A9X8MHT0-F1
#
_entry.id   AF-A0A9X8MHT0-F1
#
_cell.length_a   1.000
_cell.length_b   1.000
_cell.length_c   1.000
_cell.angle_alpha   90.00
_cell.angle_beta   90.00
_cell.angle_gamma   90.00
#
_symmetry.space_group_name_H-M   'P 1'
#
loop_
_entity.id
_entity.type
_entity.pdbx_description
1 polymer ?
#
loop_
_entity_poly.entity_id
_entity_poly.type
_entity_poly.pdbx_seq_one_letter_code
_entity_poly.pdbx_strand_id
1 'polypeptide(L)'
;MYHERGSKPTPFYSFCADRFPTTIDSLTYFFKHAQAAAAEIGGKLDQLPHLDGERHYLSDLEGKADQRHYYVGSVDQDKDGTVWPCVTFGTFKDGGRTALWKPRNLAWTMFQGEPHRPAVSDEQHAEYARQAEAVKAKAEAAKAFQEAQAEEGQRAAAQAACEAWQVAQACTVHGYLTLKNIAAYGLRLATANRKARLWHKDEGRWIEEATVVRAGDLLIPAFDTDGQLVNLQRIDSTGKKRFVMGGKVKGTFFRIEGNEPVWLVEGYATGSTVRAATGCAAIVAFSAGNLPAVAKPLAGQLQAVAADNDESGAGLKGAELTGLPHVMPPTVGQDWNDFAAAHGLAAVATELSKLQLQKSQFVSVDFPDLSAKGNPLNTLQNLEALLAALHIEARYNLVSKSIEIQVPGLIATVDNRANVALTELSSHAARHRMPRESLMDYIKAIADRRSYSPIAEWICSKSWDGRDRVSTLIASLETENNQLRDVLVKRWLISAVAAAMRPNGMWSKGVLTLQGEQNLGKTSWFRALVPAELRHLLREGLCLDAQNKDSVMTAVSHWLVELGELEATLRRDMEALKAFITQTVDRLRRPYDRVDSEFPRRTVFCASVNSDRFLKDATGNTRFWVLRCLRINHAHGLDMQQVWAQVFEQYYQAGEQWHLTEWEEELL
;
A
#
# COMPACT_ATOMS: atom_id res chain seq x y z
N MET A 1 -22.07 13.85 37.57
CA MET A 1 -23.12 13.43 36.62
C MET A 1 -22.47 12.80 35.39
N TYR A 2 -22.14 11.52 35.46
CA TYR A 2 -22.05 10.63 34.30
C TYR A 2 -22.70 9.34 34.78
N HIS A 3 -24.01 9.21 34.55
CA HIS A 3 -24.71 7.97 34.80
C HIS A 3 -24.22 6.96 33.76
N GLU A 4 -23.47 5.96 34.20
CA GLU A 4 -23.40 4.67 33.51
C GLU A 4 -24.82 4.14 33.38
N ARG A 5 -25.42 4.34 32.21
CA ARG A 5 -26.59 3.57 31.81
C ARG A 5 -26.06 2.17 31.52
N GLY A 6 -26.07 1.30 32.53
CA GLY A 6 -26.11 -0.14 32.28
C GLY A 6 -27.34 -0.40 31.41
N SER A 7 -27.15 -0.59 30.10
CA SER A 7 -28.24 -0.97 29.23
C SER A 7 -28.74 -2.32 29.74
N LYS A 8 -30.03 -2.41 30.08
CA LYS A 8 -30.64 -3.71 30.40
C LYS A 8 -30.26 -4.70 29.29
N PRO A 9 -29.80 -5.92 29.62
CA PRO A 9 -29.41 -6.90 28.62
C PRO A 9 -30.57 -7.10 27.64
N THR A 10 -30.23 -7.11 26.35
CA THR A 10 -31.24 -7.28 25.30
C THR A 10 -31.93 -8.64 25.48
N PRO A 11 -33.19 -8.81 25.06
CA PRO A 11 -33.85 -10.11 25.11
C PRO A 11 -33.07 -11.22 24.38
N PHE A 12 -32.33 -10.86 23.32
CA PHE A 12 -31.43 -11.78 22.63
C PHE A 12 -30.21 -12.13 23.47
N TYR A 13 -29.57 -11.16 24.11
CA TYR A 13 -28.47 -11.41 25.06
C TYR A 13 -28.91 -12.41 26.14
N SER A 14 -30.09 -12.23 26.74
CA SER A 14 -30.61 -13.13 27.77
C SER A 14 -30.88 -14.54 27.22
N PHE A 15 -31.44 -14.64 26.01
CA PHE A 15 -31.64 -15.93 25.33
C PHE A 15 -30.31 -16.66 25.07
N CYS A 16 -29.27 -15.93 24.67
CA CYS A 16 -27.95 -16.49 24.40
C CYS A 16 -27.23 -16.86 25.69
N ALA A 17 -27.30 -16.04 26.73
CA ALA A 17 -26.68 -16.33 28.02
C ALA A 17 -27.25 -17.59 28.68
N ASP A 18 -28.54 -17.88 28.49
CA ASP A 18 -29.20 -19.08 29.02
C ASP A 18 -28.81 -20.36 28.27
N ARG A 19 -28.67 -20.29 26.94
CA ARG A 19 -28.48 -21.48 26.08
C ARG A 19 -27.05 -21.72 25.64
N PHE A 20 -26.28 -20.65 25.47
CA PHE A 20 -24.93 -20.65 24.96
C PHE A 20 -24.04 -19.75 25.84
N PRO A 21 -23.85 -20.12 27.11
CA PRO A 21 -23.15 -19.25 28.07
C PRO A 21 -21.69 -19.00 27.67
N THR A 22 -21.08 -19.89 26.88
CA THR A 22 -19.76 -19.69 26.28
C THR A 22 -19.77 -19.79 24.76
N THR A 23 -18.70 -19.26 24.15
CA THR A 23 -18.44 -19.45 22.71
C THR A 23 -18.27 -20.92 22.35
N ILE A 24 -17.75 -21.75 23.26
CA ILE A 24 -17.62 -23.20 23.05
C ILE A 24 -19.00 -23.87 23.06
N ASP A 25 -19.93 -23.42 23.90
CA ASP A 25 -21.29 -23.99 23.94
C ASP A 25 -22.06 -23.72 22.66
N SER A 26 -22.02 -22.48 22.15
CA SER A 26 -22.60 -22.16 20.84
C SER A 26 -21.90 -22.92 19.71
N LEU A 27 -20.57 -23.01 19.72
CA LEU A 27 -19.82 -23.77 18.71
C LEU A 27 -20.19 -25.26 18.72
N THR A 28 -20.34 -25.84 19.91
CA THR A 28 -20.72 -27.25 20.11
C THR A 28 -22.15 -27.50 19.69
N TYR A 29 -23.08 -26.64 20.10
CA TYR A 29 -24.49 -26.76 19.79
C TYR A 29 -24.75 -26.70 18.28
N PHE A 30 -24.10 -25.77 17.58
CA PHE A 30 -24.25 -25.60 16.14
C PHE A 30 -23.21 -26.39 15.31
N PHE A 31 -22.47 -27.31 15.91
CA PHE A 31 -21.34 -27.98 15.25
C PHE A 31 -21.75 -28.69 13.96
N LYS A 32 -22.91 -29.35 13.93
CA LYS A 32 -23.43 -29.98 12.68
C LYS A 32 -23.58 -29.00 11.52
N HIS A 33 -23.92 -27.75 11.80
CA HIS A 33 -24.02 -26.73 10.76
C HIS A 33 -22.63 -26.23 10.33
N ALA A 34 -21.65 -26.20 11.23
CA ALA A 34 -20.26 -25.95 10.86
C ALA A 34 -19.71 -27.07 9.96
N GLN A 35 -20.05 -28.32 10.26
CA GLN A 35 -19.69 -29.48 9.42
C GLN A 35 -20.30 -29.38 8.02
N ALA A 36 -21.56 -28.96 7.91
CA ALA A 36 -22.20 -28.72 6.62
C ALA A 36 -21.50 -27.60 5.83
N ALA A 37 -21.17 -26.49 6.49
CA ALA A 37 -20.45 -25.37 5.87
C ALA A 37 -19.03 -25.77 5.39
N ALA A 38 -18.33 -26.62 6.14
CA ALA A 38 -17.07 -27.21 5.71
C ALA A 38 -17.24 -28.12 4.48
N ALA A 39 -18.31 -28.93 4.45
CA ALA A 39 -18.57 -29.83 3.33
C ALA A 39 -18.87 -29.10 2.01
N GLU A 40 -19.46 -27.89 2.06
CA GLU A 40 -19.71 -27.05 0.87
C GLU A 40 -18.44 -26.65 0.12
N ILE A 41 -17.32 -26.50 0.84
CA ILE A 41 -16.02 -26.23 0.22
C ILE A 41 -15.23 -27.52 -0.09
N GLY A 42 -15.80 -28.70 0.19
CA GLY A 42 -15.14 -30.00 0.00
C GLY A 42 -14.26 -30.46 1.17
N GLY A 43 -14.32 -29.78 2.32
CA GLY A 43 -13.55 -30.12 3.53
C GLY A 43 -14.37 -30.89 4.56
N LYS A 44 -13.73 -31.81 5.29
CA LYS A 44 -14.35 -32.57 6.38
C LYS A 44 -13.91 -32.02 7.74
N LEU A 45 -14.88 -31.60 8.56
CA LEU A 45 -14.65 -31.08 9.90
C LEU A 45 -15.05 -32.13 10.95
N ASP A 46 -14.06 -32.80 11.54
CA ASP A 46 -14.27 -33.90 12.49
C ASP A 46 -14.21 -33.45 13.96
N GLN A 47 -13.68 -32.26 14.23
CA GLN A 47 -13.51 -31.69 15.58
C GLN A 47 -13.95 -30.23 15.64
N LEU A 48 -14.19 -29.72 16.85
CA LEU A 48 -14.56 -28.33 17.06
C LEU A 48 -13.45 -27.40 16.52
N PRO A 49 -13.80 -26.36 15.73
CA PRO A 49 -12.83 -25.37 15.26
C PRO A 49 -12.07 -24.69 16.39
N HIS A 50 -10.75 -24.55 16.23
CA HIS A 50 -9.94 -23.67 17.08
C HIS A 50 -10.26 -22.20 16.77
N LEU A 51 -10.38 -21.38 17.82
CA LEU A 51 -10.70 -19.94 17.73
C LEU A 51 -9.48 -19.07 18.01
N ASP A 52 -8.34 -19.41 17.42
CA ASP A 52 -7.02 -18.80 17.65
C ASP A 52 -6.61 -17.80 16.55
N GLY A 53 -7.44 -17.64 15.51
CA GLY A 53 -7.13 -16.82 14.33
C GLY A 53 -6.11 -17.46 13.40
N GLU A 54 -5.65 -18.68 13.68
CA GLU A 54 -4.70 -19.41 12.84
C GLU A 54 -5.42 -20.24 11.77
N ARG A 55 -4.67 -20.65 10.75
CA ARG A 55 -5.18 -21.49 9.66
C ARG A 55 -5.00 -22.95 10.02
N HIS A 56 -6.10 -23.70 10.03
CA HIS A 56 -6.12 -25.13 10.29
C HIS A 56 -6.59 -25.88 9.04
N TYR A 57 -5.85 -26.90 8.62
CA TYR A 57 -6.17 -27.67 7.42
C TYR A 57 -7.20 -28.76 7.69
N LEU A 58 -8.09 -28.98 6.73
CA LEU A 58 -9.15 -29.99 6.81
C LEU A 58 -8.82 -31.14 5.86
N SER A 59 -9.17 -32.36 6.26
CA SER A 59 -9.18 -33.51 5.35
C SER A 59 -10.23 -33.31 4.25
N ASP A 60 -10.07 -34.04 3.14
CA ASP A 60 -11.14 -34.13 2.14
C ASP A 60 -12.34 -34.92 2.68
N LEU A 61 -13.45 -34.94 1.92
CA LEU A 61 -14.66 -35.66 2.32
C LEU A 61 -14.46 -37.18 2.49
N GLU A 62 -13.41 -37.75 1.90
CA GLU A 62 -13.03 -39.17 2.08
C GLU A 62 -12.15 -39.40 3.32
N GLY A 63 -11.77 -38.33 4.03
CA GLY A 63 -10.94 -38.39 5.23
C GLY A 63 -9.43 -38.43 4.94
N LYS A 64 -8.99 -38.22 3.71
CA LYS A 64 -7.56 -38.11 3.39
C LYS A 64 -7.05 -36.72 3.74
N ALA A 65 -5.84 -36.68 4.32
CA ALA A 65 -5.17 -35.42 4.62
C ALA A 65 -4.97 -34.64 3.31
N ASP A 66 -5.50 -33.42 3.28
CA ASP A 66 -5.51 -32.57 2.10
C ASP A 66 -5.17 -31.13 2.53
N GLN A 67 -4.11 -30.54 1.99
CA GLN A 67 -3.75 -29.14 2.28
C GLN A 67 -4.54 -28.14 1.43
N ARG A 68 -5.52 -28.60 0.65
CA ARG A 68 -6.35 -27.74 -0.21
C ARG A 68 -7.50 -27.07 0.52
N HIS A 69 -7.98 -27.62 1.64
CA HIS A 69 -9.12 -27.10 2.40
C HIS A 69 -8.67 -26.64 3.79
N TYR A 70 -9.21 -25.54 4.28
CA TYR A 70 -8.84 -25.00 5.58
C TYR A 70 -9.99 -24.25 6.25
N TYR A 71 -9.82 -23.98 7.54
CA TYR A 71 -10.61 -22.98 8.26
C TYR A 71 -9.73 -22.01 9.05
N VAL A 72 -10.30 -20.84 9.35
CA VAL A 72 -9.76 -19.87 10.31
C VAL A 72 -10.88 -19.52 11.28
N GLY A 73 -10.72 -19.86 12.56
CA GLY A 73 -11.69 -19.57 13.60
C GLY A 73 -11.28 -18.36 14.41
N SER A 74 -12.25 -17.52 14.75
CA SER A 74 -12.07 -16.31 15.54
C SER A 74 -13.28 -16.06 16.44
N VAL A 75 -13.21 -15.01 17.25
CA VAL A 75 -14.29 -14.60 18.14
C VAL A 75 -14.72 -13.17 17.79
N ASP A 76 -16.01 -12.98 17.53
CA ASP A 76 -16.64 -11.67 17.31
C ASP A 76 -17.47 -11.27 18.53
N GLN A 77 -17.55 -9.97 18.81
CA GLN A 77 -18.42 -9.41 19.85
C GLN A 77 -19.45 -8.46 19.25
N ASP A 78 -20.72 -8.66 19.60
CA ASP A 78 -21.82 -7.81 19.18
C ASP A 78 -21.93 -6.53 20.03
N LYS A 79 -22.68 -5.55 19.51
CA LYS A 79 -22.99 -4.30 20.23
C LYS A 79 -23.71 -4.49 21.56
N ASP A 80 -24.41 -5.61 21.75
CA ASP A 80 -25.09 -5.97 22.99
C ASP A 80 -24.20 -6.74 23.98
N GLY A 81 -22.93 -6.96 23.64
CA GLY A 81 -21.94 -7.63 24.46
C GLY A 81 -21.87 -9.15 24.26
N THR A 82 -22.79 -9.77 23.51
CA THR A 82 -22.70 -11.21 23.21
C THR A 82 -21.46 -11.55 22.39
N VAL A 83 -20.82 -12.67 22.72
CA VAL A 83 -19.55 -13.10 22.12
C VAL A 83 -19.79 -14.39 21.35
N TRP A 84 -19.38 -14.43 20.09
CA TRP A 84 -19.70 -15.51 19.15
C TRP A 84 -18.47 -16.06 18.45
N PRO A 85 -18.39 -17.39 18.23
CA PRO A 85 -17.47 -17.96 17.25
C PRO A 85 -17.76 -17.40 15.86
N CYS A 86 -16.70 -17.24 15.07
CA CYS A 86 -16.77 -16.84 13.67
C CYS A 86 -15.73 -17.66 12.90
N VAL A 87 -16.19 -18.54 12.00
CA VAL A 87 -15.32 -19.48 11.30
C VAL A 87 -15.40 -19.24 9.80
N THR A 88 -14.25 -18.99 9.18
CA THR A 88 -14.15 -18.88 7.72
C THR A 88 -13.56 -20.16 7.15
N PHE A 89 -14.30 -20.85 6.28
CA PHE A 89 -13.84 -22.01 5.54
C PHE A 89 -13.33 -21.58 4.16
N GLY A 90 -12.21 -22.12 3.68
CA GLY A 90 -11.65 -21.80 2.37
C GLY A 90 -11.01 -22.98 1.63
N THR A 91 -10.89 -22.85 0.30
CA THR A 91 -10.23 -23.84 -0.58
C THR A 91 -9.26 -23.19 -1.57
N PHE A 92 -8.17 -23.88 -1.91
CA PHE A 92 -7.14 -23.45 -2.87
C PHE A 92 -7.35 -23.95 -4.30
N LYS A 93 -8.47 -24.60 -4.61
CA LYS A 93 -8.79 -25.08 -5.98
C LYS A 93 -9.18 -23.91 -6.90
N ASP A 94 -8.98 -24.05 -8.21
CA ASP A 94 -9.29 -23.00 -9.23
C ASP A 94 -10.66 -22.35 -8.99
N GLY A 95 -10.66 -21.05 -8.68
CA GLY A 95 -11.85 -20.27 -8.35
C GLY A 95 -12.13 -20.04 -6.84
N GLY A 96 -11.24 -20.50 -5.94
CA GLY A 96 -11.12 -20.09 -4.53
C GLY A 96 -12.40 -19.66 -3.82
N ARG A 97 -13.21 -20.63 -3.34
CA ARG A 97 -14.44 -20.33 -2.58
C ARG A 97 -14.12 -20.16 -1.10
N THR A 98 -14.67 -19.11 -0.50
CA THR A 98 -14.64 -18.88 0.95
C THR A 98 -16.05 -18.77 1.50
N ALA A 99 -16.34 -19.49 2.57
CA ALA A 99 -17.63 -19.47 3.25
C ALA A 99 -17.44 -18.98 4.69
N LEU A 100 -18.12 -17.89 5.03
CA LEU A 100 -18.16 -17.36 6.40
C LEU A 100 -19.34 -17.97 7.15
N TRP A 101 -19.04 -18.68 8.23
CA TRP A 101 -20.03 -19.33 9.08
C TRP A 101 -20.10 -18.65 10.45
N LYS A 102 -21.30 -18.20 10.83
CA LYS A 102 -21.57 -17.55 12.12
C LYS A 102 -22.75 -18.21 12.84
N PRO A 103 -22.53 -18.96 13.94
CA PRO A 103 -23.61 -19.58 14.74
C PRO A 103 -24.59 -18.54 15.32
N ARG A 104 -24.13 -17.30 15.52
CA ARG A 104 -24.97 -16.15 15.88
C ARG A 104 -26.24 -16.04 15.03
N ASN A 105 -26.13 -16.19 13.72
CA ASN A 105 -27.27 -16.02 12.81
C ASN A 105 -28.33 -17.12 13.02
N LEU A 106 -27.88 -18.34 13.30
CA LEU A 106 -28.75 -19.47 13.61
C LEU A 106 -29.43 -19.29 14.97
N ALA A 107 -28.68 -18.83 15.97
CA ALA A 107 -29.23 -18.50 17.28
C ALA A 107 -30.25 -17.35 17.21
N TRP A 108 -30.03 -16.35 16.35
CA TRP A 108 -30.99 -15.27 16.12
C TRP A 108 -32.30 -15.79 15.51
N THR A 109 -32.23 -16.70 14.55
CA THR A 109 -33.42 -17.36 13.99
C THR A 109 -34.17 -18.19 15.04
N MET A 110 -33.46 -18.89 15.93
CA MET A 110 -34.07 -19.62 17.05
C MET A 110 -34.75 -18.67 18.05
N PHE A 111 -34.10 -17.55 18.37
CA PHE A 111 -34.65 -16.53 19.25
C PHE A 111 -35.95 -15.92 18.72
N GLN A 112 -36.04 -15.68 17.41
CA GLN A 112 -37.26 -15.17 16.77
C GLN A 112 -38.44 -16.17 16.81
N GLY A 113 -38.18 -17.44 17.12
CA GLY A 113 -39.18 -18.52 17.11
C GLY A 113 -39.80 -18.88 18.47
N GLU A 114 -39.41 -18.26 19.60
CA GLU A 114 -39.85 -18.70 20.94
C GLU A 114 -40.43 -17.57 21.83
N PRO A 115 -41.44 -17.88 22.68
CA PRO A 115 -41.96 -16.93 23.68
C PRO A 115 -41.08 -16.85 24.95
N HIS A 116 -40.81 -15.62 25.42
CA HIS A 116 -39.79 -15.25 26.42
C HIS A 116 -39.94 -15.86 27.84
N ARG A 117 -38.81 -16.27 28.46
CA ARG A 117 -38.64 -16.59 29.91
C ARG A 117 -37.75 -15.55 30.63
N PRO A 118 -37.89 -15.35 31.96
CA PRO A 118 -37.21 -14.28 32.71
C PRO A 118 -35.74 -14.58 33.07
N ALA A 119 -35.00 -13.52 33.40
CA ALA A 119 -33.54 -13.45 33.51
C ALA A 119 -32.93 -14.12 34.77
N VAL A 120 -31.68 -14.57 34.62
CA VAL A 120 -30.82 -15.27 35.59
C VAL A 120 -30.30 -14.29 36.68
N SER A 121 -30.01 -14.79 37.89
CA SER A 121 -29.66 -13.96 39.06
C SER A 121 -28.20 -13.46 39.08
N ASP A 122 -27.94 -12.34 39.78
CA ASP A 122 -26.60 -11.72 39.91
C ASP A 122 -25.54 -12.65 40.53
N GLU A 123 -25.94 -13.58 41.42
CA GLU A 123 -25.03 -14.59 42.00
C GLU A 123 -24.50 -15.57 40.96
N GLN A 124 -25.32 -15.95 39.98
CA GLN A 124 -24.92 -16.86 38.91
C GLN A 124 -23.96 -16.17 37.93
N HIS A 125 -24.12 -14.86 37.69
CA HIS A 125 -23.16 -14.08 36.91
C HIS A 125 -21.76 -14.02 37.55
N ALA A 126 -21.69 -13.83 38.88
CA ALA A 126 -20.43 -13.82 39.60
C ALA A 126 -19.71 -15.18 39.57
N GLU A 127 -20.48 -16.28 39.63
CA GLU A 127 -19.92 -17.63 39.52
C GLU A 127 -19.29 -17.89 38.15
N TYR A 128 -19.94 -17.47 37.07
CA TYR A 128 -19.40 -17.63 35.71
C TYR A 128 -18.12 -16.81 35.47
N ALA A 129 -18.03 -15.60 36.01
CA ALA A 129 -16.82 -14.78 35.93
C ALA A 129 -15.62 -15.48 36.61
N ARG A 130 -15.82 -16.07 37.79
CA ARG A 130 -14.79 -16.83 38.50
C ARG A 130 -14.31 -18.05 37.71
N GLN A 131 -15.23 -18.76 37.06
CA GLN A 131 -14.89 -19.93 36.24
C GLN A 131 -14.11 -19.54 34.98
N ALA A 132 -14.46 -18.43 34.33
CA ALA A 132 -13.75 -17.93 33.16
C ALA A 132 -12.31 -17.50 33.50
N GLU A 133 -12.10 -16.81 34.62
CA GLU A 133 -10.76 -16.45 35.11
C GLU A 133 -9.91 -17.69 35.42
N ALA A 134 -10.50 -18.72 36.05
CA ALA A 134 -9.80 -19.97 36.34
C ALA A 134 -9.36 -20.72 35.06
N VAL A 135 -10.20 -20.72 34.02
CA VAL A 135 -9.86 -21.32 32.71
C VAL A 135 -8.73 -20.55 32.03
N LYS A 136 -8.80 -19.21 32.03
CA LYS A 136 -7.75 -18.35 31.47
C LYS A 136 -6.42 -18.56 32.19
N ALA A 137 -6.42 -18.58 33.52
CA ALA A 137 -5.23 -18.81 34.32
C ALA A 137 -4.62 -20.20 34.04
N LYS A 138 -5.45 -21.23 33.86
CA LYS A 138 -4.98 -22.58 33.51
C LYS A 138 -4.36 -22.64 32.11
N ALA A 139 -4.92 -21.93 31.13
CA ALA A 139 -4.37 -21.85 29.78
C ALA A 139 -3.03 -21.08 29.74
N GLU A 140 -2.94 -19.96 30.47
CA GLU A 140 -1.70 -19.18 30.60
C GLU A 140 -0.60 -19.99 31.30
N ALA A 141 -0.94 -20.72 32.37
CA ALA A 141 0.00 -21.62 33.05
C ALA A 141 0.49 -22.76 32.14
N ALA A 142 -0.39 -23.36 31.33
CA ALA A 142 -0.02 -24.40 30.38
C ALA A 142 0.92 -23.86 29.28
N LYS A 143 0.65 -22.66 28.76
CA LYS A 143 1.51 -22.00 27.77
C LYS A 143 2.88 -21.68 28.36
N ALA A 144 2.93 -21.07 29.55
CA ALA A 144 4.18 -20.75 30.23
C ALA A 144 5.03 -21.99 30.51
N PHE A 145 4.39 -23.11 30.91
CA PHE A 145 5.07 -24.38 31.10
C PHE A 145 5.69 -24.92 29.79
N GLN A 146 4.96 -24.85 28.68
CA GLN A 146 5.46 -25.29 27.37
C GLN A 146 6.61 -24.40 26.85
N GLU A 147 6.52 -23.09 27.04
CA GLU A 147 7.60 -22.15 26.70
C GLU A 147 8.87 -22.41 27.52
N ALA A 148 8.72 -22.66 28.83
CA ALA A 148 9.84 -23.02 29.70
C ALA A 148 10.52 -24.33 29.26
N GLN A 149 9.74 -25.36 28.90
CA GLN A 149 10.28 -26.62 28.36
C GLN A 149 11.00 -26.42 27.02
N ALA A 150 10.48 -25.56 26.14
CA ALA A 150 11.12 -25.26 24.86
C ALA A 150 12.46 -24.51 25.04
N GLU A 151 12.54 -23.57 25.99
CA GLU A 151 13.80 -22.90 26.33
C GLU A 151 14.83 -23.86 26.91
N GLU A 152 14.43 -24.72 27.85
CA GLU A 152 15.30 -25.76 28.40
C GLU A 152 15.81 -26.69 27.29
N GLY A 153 14.91 -27.09 26.38
CA GLY A 153 15.23 -27.86 25.19
C GLY A 153 16.28 -27.21 24.29
N GLN A 154 16.16 -25.90 24.05
CA GLN A 154 17.16 -25.15 23.27
C GLN A 154 18.52 -25.11 23.96
N ARG A 155 18.56 -24.92 25.28
CA ARG A 155 19.82 -24.93 26.07
C ARG A 155 20.50 -26.31 26.01
N ALA A 156 19.73 -27.38 26.17
CA ALA A 156 20.24 -28.76 26.07
C ALA A 156 20.82 -29.04 24.67
N ALA A 157 20.12 -28.63 23.61
CA ALA A 157 20.59 -28.77 22.24
C ALA A 157 21.85 -27.95 21.96
N ALA A 158 21.93 -26.71 22.45
CA ALA A 158 23.11 -25.85 22.33
C ALA A 158 24.33 -26.45 23.04
N GLN A 159 24.16 -26.99 24.25
CA GLN A 159 25.21 -27.69 24.97
C GLN A 159 25.70 -28.92 24.20
N ALA A 160 24.79 -29.79 23.76
CA ALA A 160 25.13 -30.98 23.00
C ALA A 160 25.85 -30.64 21.67
N ALA A 161 25.41 -29.58 20.99
CA ALA A 161 26.05 -29.03 19.80
C ALA A 161 27.48 -28.55 20.09
N CYS A 162 27.69 -27.81 21.19
CA CYS A 162 29.02 -27.34 21.60
C CYS A 162 29.98 -28.50 21.89
N GLU A 163 29.54 -29.48 22.68
CA GLU A 163 30.33 -30.66 23.02
C GLU A 163 30.71 -31.46 21.75
N ALA A 164 29.75 -31.66 20.85
CA ALA A 164 30.01 -32.32 19.57
C ALA A 164 31.00 -31.54 18.69
N TRP A 165 30.88 -30.21 18.65
CA TRP A 165 31.79 -29.35 17.88
C TRP A 165 33.22 -29.37 18.41
N GLN A 166 33.40 -29.31 19.74
CA GLN A 166 34.71 -29.26 20.38
C GLN A 166 35.58 -30.48 20.09
N VAL A 167 34.98 -31.67 20.07
CA VAL A 167 35.69 -32.94 19.82
C VAL A 167 35.78 -33.33 18.34
N ALA A 168 35.04 -32.63 17.47
CA ALA A 168 35.10 -32.83 16.03
C ALA A 168 36.44 -32.33 15.47
N GLN A 169 36.93 -32.99 14.44
CA GLN A 169 38.21 -32.63 13.81
C GLN A 169 38.00 -31.66 12.66
N ALA A 170 38.99 -30.83 12.35
CA ALA A 170 38.94 -29.98 11.16
C ALA A 170 38.69 -30.85 9.91
N CYS A 171 37.70 -30.48 9.10
CA CYS A 171 37.39 -31.22 7.89
C CYS A 171 38.34 -30.81 6.77
N THR A 172 39.12 -31.76 6.26
CA THR A 172 39.95 -31.57 5.06
C THR A 172 39.34 -32.22 3.82
N VAL A 173 38.60 -33.33 3.98
CA VAL A 173 37.92 -34.05 2.90
C VAL A 173 36.57 -34.56 3.40
N HIS A 174 35.51 -34.41 2.59
CA HIS A 174 34.20 -34.99 2.85
C HIS A 174 33.43 -35.19 1.54
N GLY A 175 32.67 -36.29 1.42
CA GLY A 175 31.97 -36.67 0.18
C GLY A 175 31.06 -35.56 -0.36
N TYR A 176 30.33 -34.85 0.50
CA TYR A 176 29.50 -33.70 0.09
C TYR A 176 30.33 -32.56 -0.51
N LEU A 177 31.48 -32.23 0.07
CA LEU A 177 32.35 -31.15 -0.40
C LEU A 177 32.98 -31.49 -1.74
N THR A 178 33.43 -32.74 -1.88
CA THR A 178 33.94 -33.27 -3.16
C THR A 178 32.85 -33.28 -4.24
N LEU A 179 31.64 -33.75 -3.91
CA LEU A 179 30.52 -33.81 -4.84
C LEU A 179 30.10 -32.43 -5.33
N LYS A 180 30.02 -31.45 -4.43
CA LYS A 180 29.66 -30.07 -4.77
C LYS A 180 30.86 -29.24 -5.27
N ASN A 181 32.08 -29.79 -5.24
CA ASN A 181 33.34 -29.14 -5.59
C ASN A 181 33.58 -27.81 -4.84
N ILE A 182 33.42 -27.84 -3.52
CA ILE A 182 33.49 -26.65 -2.64
C ILE A 182 34.43 -26.87 -1.47
N ALA A 183 35.02 -25.78 -0.97
CA ALA A 183 35.95 -25.83 0.17
C ALA A 183 35.21 -25.92 1.51
N ALA A 184 35.93 -26.41 2.53
CA ALA A 184 35.42 -26.63 3.88
C ALA A 184 35.42 -25.41 4.79
N TYR A 185 36.15 -24.32 4.49
CA TYR A 185 36.15 -23.06 5.26
C TYR A 185 35.83 -23.15 6.78
N GLY A 186 36.61 -23.93 7.54
CA GLY A 186 36.45 -24.04 9.00
C GLY A 186 35.38 -25.03 9.48
N LEU A 187 34.73 -25.77 8.58
CA LEU A 187 33.85 -26.89 8.92
C LEU A 187 34.63 -28.03 9.59
N ARG A 188 33.91 -28.84 10.37
CA ARG A 188 34.47 -29.98 11.12
C ARG A 188 33.79 -31.29 10.76
N LEU A 189 34.49 -32.39 10.96
CA LEU A 189 33.99 -33.74 10.78
C LEU A 189 33.75 -34.39 12.15
N ALA A 190 32.55 -34.92 12.36
CA ALA A 190 32.26 -35.74 13.53
C ALA A 190 33.05 -37.05 13.46
N THR A 191 33.82 -37.36 14.51
CA THR A 191 34.66 -38.57 14.58
C THR A 191 33.98 -39.74 15.29
N ALA A 192 32.88 -39.47 16.01
CA ALA A 192 32.13 -40.46 16.78
C ALA A 192 30.63 -40.16 16.74
N ASN A 193 29.81 -41.19 16.98
CA ASN A 193 28.38 -41.01 17.20
C ASN A 193 28.16 -40.36 18.58
N ARG A 194 27.30 -39.34 18.63
CA ARG A 194 26.87 -38.73 19.89
C ARG A 194 25.36 -38.66 19.97
N LYS A 195 24.86 -38.97 21.15
CA LYS A 195 23.45 -38.85 21.52
C LYS A 195 23.32 -37.99 22.77
N ALA A 196 22.19 -37.34 22.92
CA ALA A 196 21.84 -36.57 24.10
C ALA A 196 20.34 -36.57 24.31
N ARG A 197 19.91 -36.17 25.52
CA ARG A 197 18.53 -35.90 25.84
C ARG A 197 18.10 -34.58 25.18
N LEU A 198 17.23 -34.63 24.18
CA LEU A 198 16.81 -33.45 23.40
C LEU A 198 15.28 -33.30 23.41
N TRP A 199 14.81 -32.05 23.29
CA TRP A 199 13.39 -31.72 23.26
C TRP A 199 12.80 -31.84 21.85
N HIS A 200 11.71 -32.59 21.70
CA HIS A 200 10.97 -32.73 20.45
C HIS A 200 9.77 -31.77 20.45
N LYS A 201 9.93 -30.61 19.82
CA LYS A 201 8.92 -29.53 19.85
C LYS A 201 7.53 -29.99 19.39
N ASP A 202 7.45 -30.73 18.28
CA ASP A 202 6.15 -31.10 17.69
C ASP A 202 5.43 -32.19 18.49
N GLU A 203 6.16 -32.95 19.29
CA GLU A 203 5.59 -34.01 20.14
C GLU A 203 5.44 -33.57 21.60
N GLY A 204 5.94 -32.38 21.95
CA GLY A 204 5.90 -31.83 23.30
C GLY A 204 6.56 -32.73 24.36
N ARG A 205 7.64 -33.45 24.00
CA ARG A 205 8.31 -34.40 24.91
C ARG A 205 9.83 -34.45 24.75
N TRP A 206 10.50 -34.96 25.78
CA TRP A 206 11.93 -35.26 25.76
C TRP A 206 12.21 -36.61 25.09
N ILE A 207 13.29 -36.66 24.31
CA ILE A 207 13.85 -37.87 23.70
C ILE A 207 15.21 -38.11 24.34
N GLU A 208 15.31 -39.16 25.17
CA GLU A 208 16.50 -39.45 26.00
C GLU A 208 17.76 -39.76 25.18
N GLU A 209 17.60 -40.42 24.03
CA GLU A 209 18.71 -40.87 23.18
C GLU A 209 18.62 -40.28 21.76
N ALA A 210 18.36 -38.98 21.65
CA ALA A 210 18.30 -38.31 20.35
C ALA A 210 19.70 -38.19 19.74
N THR A 211 19.80 -38.44 18.43
CA THR A 211 21.08 -38.30 17.71
C THR A 211 21.47 -36.82 17.60
N VAL A 212 22.65 -36.47 18.13
CA VAL A 212 23.26 -35.16 17.96
C VAL A 212 24.06 -35.15 16.66
N VAL A 213 25.05 -36.05 16.54
CA VAL A 213 25.88 -36.24 15.34
C VAL A 213 26.21 -37.72 15.15
N ARG A 214 26.52 -38.14 13.92
CA ARG A 214 27.05 -39.46 13.59
C ARG A 214 28.50 -39.33 13.14
N ALA A 215 29.29 -40.38 13.37
CA ALA A 215 30.64 -40.45 12.81
C ALA A 215 30.59 -40.29 11.29
N GLY A 216 31.39 -39.38 10.76
CA GLY A 216 31.42 -39.00 9.35
C GLY A 216 30.46 -37.87 8.96
N ASP A 217 29.59 -37.38 9.84
CA ASP A 217 28.77 -36.20 9.55
C ASP A 217 29.68 -34.96 9.41
N LEU A 218 29.51 -34.19 8.34
CA LEU A 218 30.09 -32.86 8.18
C LEU A 218 29.26 -31.85 8.98
N LEU A 219 29.93 -31.05 9.81
CA LEU A 219 29.31 -30.15 10.77
C LEU A 219 29.50 -28.69 10.34
N ILE A 220 28.40 -27.96 10.25
CA ILE A 220 28.35 -26.51 10.06
C ILE A 220 27.82 -25.87 11.36
N PRO A 221 28.62 -25.01 12.02
CA PRO A 221 28.22 -24.39 13.27
C PRO A 221 27.24 -23.25 13.02
N ALA A 222 26.19 -23.18 13.84
CA ALA A 222 25.19 -22.13 13.77
C ALA A 222 25.32 -21.23 15.01
N PHE A 223 25.80 -20.02 14.80
CA PHE A 223 26.01 -19.01 15.82
C PHE A 223 24.84 -18.05 15.90
N ASP A 224 24.57 -17.52 17.09
CA ASP A 224 23.70 -16.37 17.25
C ASP A 224 24.45 -15.03 17.11
N THR A 225 23.73 -13.92 17.31
CA THR A 225 24.26 -12.56 17.20
C THR A 225 25.29 -12.21 18.27
N ASP A 226 25.33 -12.96 19.37
CA ASP A 226 26.30 -12.80 20.45
C ASP A 226 27.55 -13.66 20.22
N GLY A 227 27.63 -14.35 19.07
CA GLY A 227 28.74 -15.22 18.68
C GLY A 227 28.74 -16.57 19.41
N GLN A 228 27.64 -16.95 20.06
CA GLN A 228 27.53 -18.22 20.77
C GLN A 228 27.09 -19.33 19.82
N LEU A 229 27.75 -20.48 19.90
CA LEU A 229 27.35 -21.68 19.17
C LEU A 229 26.08 -22.25 19.81
N VAL A 230 24.95 -22.16 19.11
CA VAL A 230 23.65 -22.57 19.65
C VAL A 230 23.03 -23.78 18.94
N ASN A 231 23.61 -24.20 17.80
CA ASN A 231 23.19 -25.40 17.07
C ASN A 231 24.27 -25.86 16.07
N LEU A 232 24.11 -27.07 15.52
CA LEU A 232 24.86 -27.59 14.38
C LEU A 232 23.92 -28.00 13.25
N GLN A 233 24.24 -27.62 12.02
CA GLN A 233 23.72 -28.30 10.84
C GLN A 233 24.70 -29.42 10.48
N ARG A 234 24.20 -30.65 10.43
CA ARG A 234 24.94 -31.83 10.01
C ARG A 234 24.55 -32.24 8.60
N ILE A 235 25.54 -32.62 7.82
CA ILE A 235 25.39 -33.16 6.47
C ILE A 235 25.97 -34.57 6.47
N ASP A 236 25.11 -35.55 6.25
CA ASP A 236 25.56 -36.95 6.15
C ASP A 236 26.25 -37.23 4.81
N SER A 237 26.82 -38.43 4.68
CA SER A 237 27.54 -38.87 3.47
C SER A 237 26.68 -38.87 2.20
N THR A 238 25.34 -38.87 2.33
CA THR A 238 24.40 -38.75 1.19
C THR A 238 24.08 -37.31 0.82
N GLY A 239 24.59 -36.33 1.59
CA GLY A 239 24.29 -34.91 1.40
C GLY A 239 23.02 -34.44 2.13
N LYS A 240 22.37 -35.30 2.93
CA LYS A 240 21.13 -34.92 3.61
C LYS A 240 21.45 -34.07 4.84
N LYS A 241 20.91 -32.85 4.83
CA LYS A 241 21.15 -31.81 5.84
C LYS A 241 20.11 -31.90 6.95
N ARG A 242 20.52 -31.85 8.21
CA ARG A 242 19.62 -31.81 9.39
C ARG A 242 20.24 -30.94 10.48
N PHE A 243 19.42 -30.23 11.24
CA PHE A 243 19.88 -29.58 12.47
C PHE A 243 19.83 -30.54 13.66
N VAL A 244 20.54 -30.20 14.76
CA VAL A 244 20.33 -30.87 16.05
C VAL A 244 18.92 -30.54 16.53
N MET A 245 18.19 -31.58 16.93
CA MET A 245 16.80 -31.49 17.37
C MET A 245 16.67 -30.56 18.58
N GLY A 246 15.61 -29.75 18.59
CA GLY A 246 15.34 -28.80 19.69
C GLY A 246 16.23 -27.56 19.68
N GLY A 247 17.30 -27.51 18.87
CA GLY A 247 18.20 -26.38 18.81
C GLY A 247 17.61 -25.17 18.06
N LYS A 248 18.11 -23.98 18.40
CA LYS A 248 17.72 -22.72 17.75
C LYS A 248 18.25 -22.68 16.30
N VAL A 249 17.40 -22.28 15.35
CA VAL A 249 17.77 -22.13 13.92
C VAL A 249 17.45 -20.73 13.41
N LYS A 250 16.28 -20.18 13.80
CA LYS A 250 15.89 -18.84 13.37
C LYS A 250 16.86 -17.79 13.93
N GLY A 251 17.38 -16.95 13.04
CA GLY A 251 18.35 -15.89 13.34
C GLY A 251 19.78 -16.38 13.58
N THR A 252 20.06 -17.69 13.43
CA THR A 252 21.43 -18.20 13.51
C THR A 252 22.11 -18.21 12.15
N PHE A 253 23.43 -18.11 12.14
CA PHE A 253 24.21 -18.03 10.91
C PHE A 253 25.61 -18.65 11.07
N PHE A 254 26.28 -18.89 9.95
CA PHE A 254 27.70 -19.23 9.91
C PHE A 254 28.47 -18.22 9.07
N ARG A 255 29.59 -17.71 9.58
CA ARG A 255 30.47 -16.80 8.82
C ARG A 255 31.62 -17.59 8.19
N ILE A 256 31.67 -17.56 6.85
CA ILE A 256 32.84 -17.95 6.07
C ILE A 256 33.75 -16.73 5.96
N GLU A 257 34.95 -16.82 6.53
CA GLU A 257 35.89 -15.69 6.57
C GLU A 257 36.44 -15.33 5.19
N GLY A 258 36.62 -14.02 4.96
CA GLY A 258 37.09 -13.44 3.70
C GLY A 258 37.25 -11.93 3.81
N ASN A 259 37.45 -11.27 2.67
CA ASN A 259 37.58 -9.82 2.63
C ASN A 259 36.22 -9.13 2.79
N GLU A 260 36.23 -7.88 3.25
CA GLU A 260 35.08 -6.99 3.05
C GLU A 260 34.95 -6.65 1.56
N PRO A 261 33.73 -6.40 1.04
CA PRO A 261 32.43 -6.38 1.74
C PRO A 261 31.79 -7.77 1.98
N VAL A 262 30.95 -7.94 3.01
CA VAL A 262 30.29 -9.23 3.35
C VAL A 262 29.03 -9.52 2.53
N TRP A 263 28.91 -10.74 1.99
CA TRP A 263 27.70 -11.27 1.36
C TRP A 263 26.79 -12.00 2.37
N LEU A 264 25.48 -11.86 2.23
CA LEU A 264 24.51 -12.76 2.85
C LEU A 264 24.11 -13.84 1.83
N VAL A 265 24.06 -15.10 2.24
CA VAL A 265 23.72 -16.22 1.35
C VAL A 265 22.75 -17.19 2.00
N GLU A 266 22.02 -17.93 1.17
CA GLU A 266 21.05 -18.93 1.64
C GLU A 266 21.74 -20.17 2.23
N GLY A 267 22.56 -20.86 1.44
CA GLY A 267 23.17 -22.14 1.82
C GLY A 267 24.69 -22.08 1.97
N TYR A 268 25.26 -23.12 2.61
CA TYR A 268 26.72 -23.24 2.74
C TYR A 268 27.42 -23.40 1.38
N ALA A 269 26.85 -24.19 0.46
CA ALA A 269 27.42 -24.35 -0.89
C ALA A 269 27.47 -22.99 -1.62
N THR A 270 26.37 -22.26 -1.62
CA THR A 270 26.28 -20.88 -2.12
C THR A 270 27.35 -19.98 -1.49
N GLY A 271 27.50 -20.00 -0.17
CA GLY A 271 28.52 -19.21 0.53
C GLY A 271 29.95 -19.57 0.17
N SER A 272 30.25 -20.87 0.07
CA SER A 272 31.57 -21.36 -0.31
C SER A 272 31.94 -20.92 -1.74
N THR A 273 30.97 -21.00 -2.66
CA THR A 273 31.12 -20.57 -4.05
C THR A 273 31.29 -19.07 -4.19
N VAL A 274 30.47 -18.27 -3.50
CA VAL A 274 30.58 -16.80 -3.48
C VAL A 274 31.94 -16.38 -2.92
N ARG A 275 32.39 -17.01 -1.83
CA ARG A 275 33.72 -16.76 -1.23
C ARG A 275 34.86 -17.08 -2.20
N ALA A 276 34.75 -18.18 -2.92
CA ALA A 276 35.76 -18.61 -3.89
C ALA A 276 35.80 -17.69 -5.12
N ALA A 277 34.64 -17.24 -5.61
CA ALA A 277 34.53 -16.38 -6.78
C ALA A 277 34.97 -14.93 -6.50
N THR A 278 34.67 -14.39 -5.32
CA THR A 278 34.83 -12.95 -5.03
C THR A 278 35.95 -12.60 -4.08
N GLY A 279 36.49 -13.57 -3.33
CA GLY A 279 37.40 -13.27 -2.23
C GLY A 279 36.72 -12.76 -0.95
N CYS A 280 35.45 -12.41 -1.03
CA CYS A 280 34.70 -11.72 0.03
C CYS A 280 34.14 -12.69 1.09
N ALA A 281 33.99 -12.23 2.32
CA ALA A 281 33.34 -12.99 3.39
C ALA A 281 31.87 -13.28 3.04
N ALA A 282 31.34 -14.40 3.54
CA ALA A 282 29.95 -14.79 3.32
C ALA A 282 29.29 -15.26 4.62
N ILE A 283 28.08 -14.78 4.90
CA ILE A 283 27.24 -15.18 6.02
C ILE A 283 26.15 -16.12 5.50
N VAL A 284 26.20 -17.37 5.96
CA VAL A 284 25.27 -18.43 5.60
C VAL A 284 24.06 -18.41 6.53
N ALA A 285 22.88 -18.18 5.97
CA ALA A 285 21.62 -18.14 6.70
C ALA A 285 20.93 -19.51 6.83
N PHE A 286 21.45 -20.54 6.17
CA PHE A 286 20.94 -21.93 6.12
C PHE A 286 19.63 -22.17 5.36
N SER A 287 18.79 -21.15 5.15
CA SER A 287 17.58 -21.23 4.31
C SER A 287 17.07 -19.85 3.91
N ALA A 288 16.32 -19.78 2.81
CA ALA A 288 15.68 -18.55 2.34
C ALA A 288 14.82 -17.86 3.41
N GLY A 289 14.03 -18.63 4.16
CA GLY A 289 13.17 -18.10 5.23
C GLY A 289 13.92 -17.51 6.41
N ASN A 290 15.21 -17.82 6.57
CA ASN A 290 16.05 -17.30 7.64
C ASN A 290 16.86 -16.05 7.25
N LEU A 291 16.98 -15.76 5.95
CA LEU A 291 17.66 -14.56 5.42
C LEU A 291 17.24 -13.27 6.15
N PRO A 292 15.95 -12.91 6.28
CA PRO A 292 15.55 -11.66 6.95
C PRO A 292 15.87 -11.66 8.45
N ALA A 293 15.82 -12.82 9.11
CA ALA A 293 16.12 -12.94 10.54
C ALA A 293 17.62 -12.72 10.83
N VAL A 294 18.50 -13.08 9.88
CA VAL A 294 19.96 -12.86 9.94
C VAL A 294 20.33 -11.45 9.45
N ALA A 295 19.68 -10.94 8.41
CA ALA A 295 19.98 -9.63 7.83
C ALA A 295 19.72 -8.49 8.82
N LYS A 296 18.60 -8.55 9.56
CA LYS A 296 18.17 -7.49 10.48
C LYS A 296 19.22 -7.12 11.55
N PRO A 297 19.78 -8.06 12.34
CA PRO A 297 20.80 -7.72 13.35
C PRO A 297 22.15 -7.33 12.73
N LEU A 298 22.42 -7.70 11.48
CA LEU A 298 23.68 -7.42 10.77
C LEU A 298 23.56 -6.24 9.78
N ALA A 299 22.52 -5.43 9.93
CA ALA A 299 22.27 -4.28 9.07
C ALA A 299 23.48 -3.33 9.07
N GLY A 300 23.92 -2.92 7.88
CA GLY A 300 25.10 -2.08 7.70
C GLY A 300 26.44 -2.81 7.63
N GLN A 301 26.49 -4.11 7.95
CA GLN A 301 27.67 -4.97 7.74
C GLN A 301 27.59 -5.77 6.43
N LEU A 302 26.36 -5.96 5.91
CA LEU A 302 26.08 -6.75 4.71
C LEU A 302 25.99 -5.86 3.48
N GLN A 303 26.55 -6.33 2.36
CA GLN A 303 26.51 -5.60 1.09
C GLN A 303 25.27 -5.90 0.26
N ALA A 304 24.89 -7.17 0.20
CA ALA A 304 23.89 -7.71 -0.68
C ALA A 304 23.63 -9.19 -0.34
N VAL A 305 22.54 -9.71 -0.88
CA VAL A 305 22.17 -11.12 -0.82
C VAL A 305 22.54 -11.82 -2.12
N ALA A 306 23.32 -12.88 -2.06
CA ALA A 306 23.44 -13.85 -3.15
C ALA A 306 22.48 -15.02 -2.84
N ALA A 307 21.26 -14.91 -3.36
CA ALA A 307 20.18 -15.88 -3.13
C ALA A 307 20.16 -16.94 -4.24
N ASP A 308 19.56 -18.08 -3.94
CA ASP A 308 19.37 -19.14 -4.92
C ASP A 308 18.16 -18.78 -5.83
N ASN A 309 18.18 -19.21 -7.09
CA ASN A 309 17.09 -18.99 -8.04
C ASN A 309 16.22 -20.25 -8.11
N ASP A 310 15.45 -20.54 -7.08
CA ASP A 310 14.64 -21.75 -7.00
C ASP A 310 13.28 -21.60 -7.71
N GLU A 311 12.72 -22.72 -8.20
CA GLU A 311 11.40 -22.71 -8.88
C GLU A 311 10.25 -22.24 -7.97
N SER A 312 10.39 -22.39 -6.65
CA SER A 312 9.36 -21.94 -5.70
C SER A 312 9.40 -20.44 -5.42
N GLY A 313 10.44 -19.74 -5.88
CA GLY A 313 10.70 -18.32 -5.61
C GLY A 313 11.01 -18.02 -4.15
N ALA A 314 11.36 -19.03 -3.35
CA ALA A 314 11.64 -18.86 -1.92
C ALA A 314 12.87 -17.99 -1.70
N GLY A 315 13.95 -18.21 -2.46
CA GLY A 315 15.19 -17.45 -2.41
C GLY A 315 14.98 -15.98 -2.73
N LEU A 316 14.24 -15.67 -3.81
CA LEU A 316 13.85 -14.31 -4.16
C LEU A 316 13.07 -13.64 -3.02
N LYS A 317 11.99 -14.28 -2.57
CA LYS A 317 11.15 -13.75 -1.49
C LYS A 317 11.95 -13.51 -0.21
N GLY A 318 12.82 -14.46 0.15
CA GLY A 318 13.71 -14.34 1.31
C GLY A 318 14.66 -13.16 1.18
N ALA A 319 15.24 -12.96 -0.01
CA ALA A 319 16.14 -11.85 -0.31
C ALA A 319 15.42 -10.49 -0.28
N GLU A 320 14.25 -10.37 -0.90
CA GLU A 320 13.43 -9.14 -0.90
C GLU A 320 13.05 -8.70 0.52
N LEU A 321 12.68 -9.66 1.39
CA LEU A 321 12.34 -9.39 2.78
C LEU A 321 13.51 -8.86 3.61
N THR A 322 14.76 -9.01 3.14
CA THR A 322 15.93 -8.40 3.81
C THR A 322 16.02 -6.89 3.59
N GLY A 323 15.44 -6.37 2.50
CA GLY A 323 15.63 -4.99 2.05
C GLY A 323 17.04 -4.66 1.51
N LEU A 324 17.92 -5.65 1.36
CA LEU A 324 19.25 -5.49 0.76
C LEU A 324 19.19 -5.70 -0.76
N PRO A 325 20.14 -5.12 -1.54
CA PRO A 325 20.34 -5.50 -2.93
C PRO A 325 20.55 -7.01 -3.02
N HIS A 326 20.04 -7.64 -4.08
CA HIS A 326 20.17 -9.09 -4.23
C HIS A 326 20.44 -9.49 -5.67
N VAL A 327 21.08 -10.64 -5.82
CA VAL A 327 21.39 -11.25 -7.10
C VAL A 327 21.16 -12.75 -6.99
N MET A 328 20.70 -13.33 -8.09
CA MET A 328 20.43 -14.75 -8.23
C MET A 328 21.11 -15.28 -9.50
N PRO A 329 21.41 -16.58 -9.59
CA PRO A 329 21.86 -17.19 -10.83
C PRO A 329 20.87 -16.91 -11.99
N PRO A 330 21.33 -16.75 -13.24
CA PRO A 330 20.46 -16.40 -14.36
C PRO A 330 19.36 -17.43 -14.68
N THR A 331 19.59 -18.71 -14.35
CA THR A 331 18.68 -19.81 -14.68
C THR A 331 17.86 -20.21 -13.46
N VAL A 332 16.53 -20.22 -13.62
CA VAL A 332 15.60 -20.73 -12.60
C VAL A 332 15.84 -22.22 -12.37
N GLY A 333 15.77 -22.64 -11.12
CA GLY A 333 16.11 -23.98 -10.64
C GLY A 333 17.59 -24.16 -10.24
N GLN A 334 18.41 -23.09 -10.21
CA GLN A 334 19.84 -23.19 -9.88
C GLN A 334 20.22 -22.45 -8.59
N ASP A 335 21.13 -23.05 -7.83
CA ASP A 335 21.94 -22.35 -6.82
C ASP A 335 23.25 -21.79 -7.44
N TRP A 336 23.97 -20.93 -6.72
CA TRP A 336 25.23 -20.37 -7.23
C TRP A 336 26.31 -21.43 -7.47
N ASN A 337 26.28 -22.54 -6.73
CA ASN A 337 27.22 -23.63 -6.90
C ASN A 337 26.95 -24.41 -8.20
N ASP A 338 25.69 -24.64 -8.53
CA ASP A 338 25.28 -25.30 -9.77
C ASP A 338 25.64 -24.40 -10.97
N PHE A 339 25.44 -23.09 -10.86
CA PHE A 339 25.90 -22.12 -11.86
C PHE A 339 27.42 -22.13 -12.03
N ALA A 340 28.18 -22.20 -10.92
CA ALA A 340 29.64 -22.31 -10.95
C ALA A 340 30.13 -23.62 -11.57
N ALA A 341 29.44 -24.74 -11.33
CA ALA A 341 29.77 -26.02 -11.94
C ALA A 341 29.58 -25.99 -13.47
N ALA A 342 28.56 -25.27 -13.95
CA ALA A 342 28.27 -25.14 -15.38
C ALA A 342 29.15 -24.10 -16.09
N HIS A 343 29.48 -22.98 -15.45
CA HIS A 343 30.08 -21.80 -16.11
C HIS A 343 31.42 -21.34 -15.51
N GLY A 344 31.86 -21.94 -14.40
CA GLY A 344 33.08 -21.58 -13.68
C GLY A 344 32.94 -20.39 -12.72
N LEU A 345 33.90 -20.25 -11.80
CA LEU A 345 33.91 -19.20 -10.77
C LEU A 345 34.04 -17.77 -11.34
N ALA A 346 34.69 -17.61 -12.49
CA ALA A 346 34.82 -16.30 -13.14
C ALA A 346 33.46 -15.76 -13.63
N ALA A 347 32.57 -16.65 -14.10
CA ALA A 347 31.21 -16.28 -14.48
C ALA A 347 30.39 -15.88 -13.26
N VAL A 348 30.51 -16.62 -12.15
CA VAL A 348 29.90 -16.24 -10.86
C VAL A 348 30.36 -14.84 -10.44
N ALA A 349 31.66 -14.57 -10.45
CA ALA A 349 32.20 -13.26 -10.07
C ALA A 349 31.64 -12.15 -10.98
N THR A 350 31.50 -12.41 -12.28
CA THR A 350 30.93 -11.47 -13.25
C THR A 350 29.46 -11.16 -12.92
N GLU A 351 28.64 -12.18 -12.70
CA GLU A 351 27.23 -11.98 -12.34
C GLU A 351 27.06 -11.23 -11.01
N LEU A 352 27.84 -11.61 -9.99
CA LEU A 352 27.83 -10.92 -8.69
C LEU A 352 28.30 -9.46 -8.82
N SER A 353 29.22 -9.16 -9.75
CA SER A 353 29.69 -7.79 -10.01
C SER A 353 28.63 -6.89 -10.67
N LYS A 354 27.56 -7.44 -11.27
CA LYS A 354 26.45 -6.63 -11.80
C LYS A 354 25.75 -5.81 -10.70
N LEU A 355 25.81 -6.25 -9.45
CA LEU A 355 25.38 -5.45 -8.30
C LEU A 355 26.30 -4.25 -8.02
N GLN A 356 27.59 -4.31 -8.37
CA GLN A 356 28.48 -3.14 -8.28
C GLN A 356 28.16 -2.08 -9.35
N LEU A 357 27.64 -2.50 -10.52
CA LEU A 357 27.09 -1.58 -11.54
C LEU A 357 25.75 -0.96 -11.11
N GLN A 358 24.99 -1.60 -10.21
CA GLN A 358 23.83 -0.98 -9.56
C GLN A 358 24.23 -0.04 -8.41
N LYS A 359 25.36 -0.27 -7.74
CA LYS A 359 25.93 0.67 -6.73
C LYS A 359 26.32 2.03 -7.33
N SER A 360 26.59 2.12 -8.63
CA SER A 360 26.89 3.39 -9.32
C SER A 360 25.74 4.41 -9.39
N GLN A 361 24.56 4.10 -8.83
CA GLN A 361 23.46 5.06 -8.65
C GLN A 361 23.24 5.51 -7.19
N PHE A 362 24.12 5.13 -6.25
CA PHE A 362 24.06 5.72 -4.91
C PHE A 362 24.66 7.13 -4.95
N VAL A 363 23.82 8.12 -5.27
CA VAL A 363 24.24 9.52 -5.26
C VAL A 363 24.59 9.90 -3.83
N SER A 364 25.84 10.28 -3.58
CA SER A 364 26.22 10.84 -2.28
C SER A 364 25.44 12.15 -2.08
N VAL A 365 24.70 12.25 -0.98
CA VAL A 365 23.94 13.45 -0.61
C VAL A 365 24.69 14.15 0.51
N ASP A 366 25.06 15.40 0.28
CA ASP A 366 25.61 16.26 1.33
C ASP A 366 24.45 16.86 2.14
N PHE A 367 24.21 16.28 3.32
CA PHE A 367 23.10 16.67 4.18
C PHE A 367 23.51 17.83 5.11
N PRO A 368 22.79 18.97 5.07
CA PRO A 368 23.14 20.13 5.90
C PRO A 368 22.95 19.91 7.41
N ASP A 369 21.94 19.12 7.82
CA ASP A 369 21.61 18.94 9.24
C ASP A 369 21.95 17.52 9.70
N LEU A 370 23.10 17.38 10.38
CA LEU A 370 23.58 16.09 10.88
C LEU A 370 23.48 16.00 12.41
N SER A 371 23.20 14.79 12.90
CA SER A 371 23.34 14.44 14.32
C SER A 371 24.82 14.37 14.71
N ALA A 372 25.10 14.37 16.02
CA ALA A 372 26.46 14.17 16.56
C ALA A 372 27.13 12.85 16.09
N LYS A 373 26.34 11.87 15.60
CA LYS A 373 26.83 10.60 15.05
C LYS A 373 26.96 10.61 13.51
N GLY A 374 26.78 11.76 12.86
CA GLY A 374 26.88 11.92 11.41
C GLY A 374 25.68 11.42 10.60
N ASN A 375 24.56 11.04 11.25
CA ASN A 375 23.32 10.67 10.54
C ASN A 375 22.48 11.92 10.24
N PRO A 376 21.80 12.01 9.08
CA PRO A 376 20.92 13.12 8.77
C PRO A 376 19.72 13.18 9.73
N LEU A 377 19.39 14.39 10.16
CA LEU A 377 18.22 14.68 10.99
C LEU A 377 16.93 14.73 10.16
N ASN A 378 15.78 14.60 10.83
CA ASN A 378 14.46 14.79 10.22
C ASN A 378 14.22 16.30 10.02
N THR A 379 14.78 16.89 8.96
CA THR A 379 14.62 18.32 8.65
C THR A 379 14.18 18.53 7.21
N LEU A 380 13.53 19.67 6.97
CA LEU A 380 13.09 20.06 5.63
C LEU A 380 14.29 20.23 4.69
N GLN A 381 15.38 20.84 5.17
CA GLN A 381 16.60 21.11 4.41
C GLN A 381 17.28 19.81 3.95
N ASN A 382 17.28 18.76 4.79
CA ASN A 382 17.79 17.45 4.39
C ASN A 382 16.92 16.81 3.30
N LEU A 383 15.60 16.96 3.34
CA LEU A 383 14.74 16.47 2.25
C LEU A 383 15.04 17.23 0.95
N GLU A 384 15.22 18.54 1.01
CA GLU A 384 15.59 19.35 -0.17
C GLU A 384 16.92 18.89 -0.77
N ALA A 385 17.94 18.63 0.06
CA ALA A 385 19.23 18.10 -0.39
C ALA A 385 19.08 16.74 -1.07
N LEU A 386 18.26 15.85 -0.49
CA LEU A 386 17.97 14.53 -1.06
C LEU A 386 17.25 14.62 -2.42
N LEU A 387 16.20 15.43 -2.51
CA LEU A 387 15.45 15.64 -3.75
C LEU A 387 16.36 16.19 -4.85
N ALA A 388 17.21 17.17 -4.52
CA ALA A 388 18.16 17.77 -5.46
C ALA A 388 19.18 16.75 -5.99
N ALA A 389 19.78 15.96 -5.09
CA ALA A 389 20.75 14.93 -5.45
C ALA A 389 20.15 13.83 -6.34
N LEU A 390 18.87 13.52 -6.16
CA LEU A 390 18.17 12.49 -6.93
C LEU A 390 17.43 13.04 -8.17
N HIS A 391 17.54 14.34 -8.44
CA HIS A 391 16.78 15.03 -9.49
C HIS A 391 15.26 14.79 -9.40
N ILE A 392 14.75 14.67 -8.17
CA ILE A 392 13.31 14.55 -7.91
C ILE A 392 12.74 15.96 -7.77
N GLU A 393 11.69 16.24 -8.53
CA GLU A 393 10.97 17.50 -8.43
C GLU A 393 9.62 17.30 -7.75
N ALA A 394 9.31 18.17 -6.80
CA ALA A 394 8.00 18.28 -6.20
C ALA A 394 7.45 19.68 -6.49
N ARG A 395 6.27 19.75 -7.09
CA ARG A 395 5.59 21.00 -7.46
C ARG A 395 4.15 20.96 -6.99
N TYR A 396 3.61 22.11 -6.64
CA TYR A 396 2.22 22.23 -6.23
C TYR A 396 1.37 22.80 -7.37
N ASN A 397 0.44 22.00 -7.87
CA ASN A 397 -0.46 22.40 -8.94
C ASN A 397 -1.60 23.26 -8.36
N LEU A 398 -1.60 24.53 -8.74
CA LEU A 398 -2.51 25.51 -8.17
C LEU A 398 -3.97 25.33 -8.62
N VAL A 399 -4.21 24.66 -9.75
CA VAL A 399 -5.56 24.41 -10.28
C VAL A 399 -6.17 23.20 -9.57
N SER A 400 -5.52 22.04 -9.70
CA SER A 400 -5.98 20.76 -9.12
C SER A 400 -5.80 20.67 -7.61
N LYS A 401 -5.04 21.60 -7.01
CA LYS A 401 -4.74 21.61 -5.57
C LYS A 401 -3.98 20.36 -5.11
N SER A 402 -3.21 19.73 -6.00
CA SER A 402 -2.45 18.52 -5.75
C SER A 402 -0.94 18.75 -5.77
N ILE A 403 -0.21 17.88 -5.06
CA ILE A 403 1.25 17.80 -5.15
C ILE A 403 1.60 16.82 -6.25
N GLU A 404 2.48 17.25 -7.15
CA GLU A 404 3.01 16.43 -8.23
C GLU A 404 4.47 16.15 -7.94
N ILE A 405 4.83 14.86 -7.85
CA ILE A 405 6.19 14.40 -7.57
C ILE A 405 6.70 13.68 -8.81
N GLN A 406 7.73 14.24 -9.43
CA GLN A 406 8.41 13.67 -10.58
C GLN A 406 9.68 12.99 -10.12
N VAL A 407 9.66 11.65 -10.12
CA VAL A 407 10.82 10.80 -9.83
C VAL A 407 11.41 10.30 -11.15
N PRO A 408 12.71 10.54 -11.44
CA PRO A 408 13.35 10.04 -12.66
C PRO A 408 13.25 8.52 -12.79
N GLY A 409 12.88 8.03 -13.99
CA GLY A 409 12.78 6.59 -14.27
C GLY A 409 11.62 5.86 -13.59
N LEU A 410 10.68 6.57 -12.95
CA LEU A 410 9.56 5.95 -12.26
C LEU A 410 8.64 5.18 -13.22
N ILE A 411 8.47 3.89 -12.97
CA ILE A 411 7.49 3.04 -13.65
C ILE A 411 6.27 2.89 -12.74
N ALA A 412 5.15 3.48 -13.13
CA ALA A 412 3.89 3.39 -12.42
C ALA A 412 2.71 3.48 -13.39
N THR A 413 1.57 2.91 -13.01
CA THR A 413 0.30 3.15 -13.72
C THR A 413 -0.14 4.60 -13.52
N VAL A 414 -0.93 5.13 -14.46
CA VAL A 414 -1.50 6.48 -14.34
C VAL A 414 -2.32 6.63 -13.06
N ASP A 415 -3.08 5.59 -12.70
CA ASP A 415 -4.01 5.61 -11.56
C ASP A 415 -3.33 5.70 -10.19
N ASN A 416 -2.12 5.13 -10.05
CA ASN A 416 -1.44 5.03 -8.75
C ASN A 416 -0.13 5.81 -8.68
N ARG A 417 0.23 6.56 -9.74
CA ARG A 417 1.54 7.23 -9.88
C ARG A 417 1.93 8.09 -8.66
N ALA A 418 0.99 8.86 -8.12
CA ALA A 418 1.26 9.74 -6.98
C ALA A 418 1.66 8.95 -5.71
N ASN A 419 0.97 7.85 -5.43
CA ASN A 419 1.27 6.99 -4.27
C ASN A 419 2.60 6.23 -4.48
N VAL A 420 2.86 5.76 -5.70
CA VAL A 420 4.15 5.10 -6.02
C VAL A 420 5.30 6.10 -5.88
N ALA A 421 5.17 7.33 -6.41
CA ALA A 421 6.20 8.36 -6.30
C ALA A 421 6.52 8.71 -4.83
N LEU A 422 5.50 8.81 -3.98
CA LEU A 422 5.70 9.02 -2.54
C LEU A 422 6.39 7.82 -1.87
N THR A 423 6.03 6.60 -2.26
CA THR A 423 6.64 5.37 -1.76
C THR A 423 8.12 5.30 -2.15
N GLU A 424 8.45 5.62 -3.40
CA GLU A 424 9.83 5.69 -3.86
C GLU A 424 10.62 6.76 -3.12
N LEU A 425 10.05 7.95 -2.90
CA LEU A 425 10.70 9.00 -2.11
C LEU A 425 10.99 8.53 -0.67
N SER A 426 10.03 7.85 -0.03
CA SER A 426 10.20 7.26 1.30
C SER A 426 11.29 6.19 1.32
N SER A 427 11.38 5.38 0.27
CA SER A 427 12.45 4.38 0.06
C SER A 427 13.82 5.05 -0.10
N HIS A 428 13.91 6.12 -0.91
CA HIS A 428 15.13 6.92 -1.05
C HIS A 428 15.57 7.51 0.30
N ALA A 429 14.66 8.16 1.04
CA ALA A 429 14.98 8.73 2.36
C ALA A 429 15.54 7.65 3.31
N ALA A 430 14.90 6.47 3.36
CA ALA A 430 15.36 5.35 4.17
C ALA A 430 16.75 4.85 3.75
N ARG A 431 17.01 4.71 2.44
CA ARG A 431 18.32 4.31 1.90
C ARG A 431 19.42 5.29 2.30
N HIS A 432 19.13 6.59 2.31
CA HIS A 432 20.05 7.64 2.75
C HIS A 432 20.05 7.88 4.28
N ARG A 433 19.42 7.00 5.07
CA ARG A 433 19.34 7.07 6.54
C ARG A 433 18.64 8.33 7.08
N MET A 434 17.86 9.01 6.25
CA MET A 434 17.07 10.15 6.66
C MET A 434 15.76 9.66 7.31
N PRO A 435 15.42 10.13 8.53
CA PRO A 435 14.11 9.84 9.12
C PRO A 435 12.97 10.40 8.26
N ARG A 436 11.79 9.78 8.37
CA ARG A 436 10.68 9.94 7.41
C ARG A 436 9.33 10.25 8.06
N GLU A 437 9.33 10.55 9.35
CA GLU A 437 8.12 10.85 10.15
C GLU A 437 7.36 12.06 9.63
N SER A 438 8.07 13.06 9.11
CA SER A 438 7.51 14.33 8.62
C SER A 438 7.62 14.49 7.10
N LEU A 439 7.91 13.40 6.37
CA LEU A 439 8.17 13.42 4.93
C LEU A 439 7.03 14.10 4.16
N MET A 440 5.77 13.79 4.52
CA MET A 440 4.58 14.37 3.87
C MET A 440 4.40 15.86 4.16
N ASP A 441 4.76 16.34 5.34
CA ASP A 441 4.64 17.76 5.68
C ASP A 441 5.76 18.56 4.99
N TYR A 442 6.96 17.98 4.88
CA TYR A 442 8.07 18.60 4.17
C TYR A 442 7.85 18.63 2.67
N ILE A 443 7.33 17.55 2.05
CA ILE A 443 7.04 17.56 0.62
C ILE A 443 5.95 18.58 0.29
N LYS A 444 4.94 18.76 1.16
CA LYS A 444 3.93 19.84 1.05
C LYS A 444 4.61 21.21 1.03
N ALA A 445 5.48 21.49 1.99
CA ALA A 445 6.17 22.78 2.09
C ALA A 445 7.13 23.04 0.91
N ILE A 446 7.85 22.03 0.45
CA ILE A 446 8.77 22.13 -0.71
C ILE A 446 7.99 22.35 -2.00
N ALA A 447 6.91 21.58 -2.21
CA ALA A 447 6.07 21.70 -3.40
C ALA A 447 5.39 23.08 -3.49
N ASP A 448 4.94 23.63 -2.36
CA ASP A 448 4.29 24.94 -2.30
C ASP A 448 5.21 26.10 -2.75
N ARG A 449 6.50 26.04 -2.39
CA ARG A 449 7.54 26.98 -2.87
C ARG A 449 7.75 26.92 -4.39
N ARG A 450 7.36 25.82 -5.02
CA ARG A 450 7.46 25.56 -6.47
C ARG A 450 6.07 25.42 -7.09
N SER A 451 5.12 26.18 -6.58
CA SER A 451 3.76 26.17 -7.09
C SER A 451 3.69 26.71 -8.53
N TYR A 452 2.75 26.18 -9.30
CA TYR A 452 2.57 26.56 -10.70
C TYR A 452 1.13 26.39 -11.16
N SER A 453 0.79 27.09 -12.24
CA SER A 453 -0.50 26.97 -12.92
C SER A 453 -0.25 26.31 -14.28
N PRO A 454 -0.63 25.03 -14.48
CA PRO A 454 -0.42 24.34 -15.76
C PRO A 454 -1.08 25.08 -16.92
N ILE A 455 -2.21 25.74 -16.66
CA ILE A 455 -2.90 26.55 -17.66
C ILE A 455 -2.12 27.82 -17.98
N ALA A 456 -1.62 28.55 -16.98
CA ALA A 456 -0.85 29.76 -17.24
C ALA A 456 0.45 29.45 -18.01
N GLU A 457 1.16 28.39 -17.62
CA GLU A 457 2.35 27.92 -18.34
C GLU A 457 2.02 27.53 -19.79
N TRP A 458 0.90 26.85 -20.02
CA TRP A 458 0.47 26.47 -21.37
C TRP A 458 0.08 27.68 -22.23
N ILE A 459 -0.71 28.61 -21.69
CA ILE A 459 -1.10 29.85 -22.38
C ILE A 459 0.16 30.64 -22.78
N CYS A 460 1.11 30.79 -21.86
CA CYS A 460 2.36 31.51 -22.08
C CYS A 460 3.45 30.69 -22.81
N SER A 461 3.20 29.41 -23.15
CA SER A 461 4.23 28.54 -23.75
C SER A 461 4.69 29.00 -25.13
N LYS A 462 3.84 29.72 -25.87
CA LYS A 462 4.15 30.42 -27.12
C LYS A 462 3.40 31.73 -27.16
N SER A 463 4.07 32.80 -27.59
CA SER A 463 3.42 34.09 -27.81
C SER A 463 2.38 34.01 -28.92
N TRP A 464 1.42 34.94 -28.90
CA TRP A 464 0.43 35.05 -29.96
C TRP A 464 1.09 35.43 -31.29
N ASP A 465 0.74 34.72 -32.36
CA ASP A 465 1.30 34.92 -33.71
C ASP A 465 0.69 36.09 -34.49
N GLY A 466 -0.19 36.88 -33.87
CA GLY A 466 -0.85 38.03 -34.48
C GLY A 466 -2.07 37.70 -35.36
N ARG A 467 -2.43 36.42 -35.54
CA ARG A 467 -3.63 36.03 -36.32
C ARG A 467 -4.84 35.91 -35.41
N ASP A 468 -5.94 36.57 -35.80
CA ASP A 468 -7.18 36.55 -35.05
C ASP A 468 -7.91 35.20 -35.19
N ARG A 469 -7.82 34.39 -34.12
CA ARG A 469 -8.55 33.12 -33.98
C ARG A 469 -9.70 33.20 -32.99
N VAL A 470 -9.70 34.18 -32.08
CA VAL A 470 -10.81 34.38 -31.14
C VAL A 470 -12.09 34.73 -31.89
N SER A 471 -12.05 35.61 -32.88
CA SER A 471 -13.23 35.92 -33.70
C SER A 471 -13.74 34.69 -34.46
N THR A 472 -12.84 33.85 -34.98
CA THR A 472 -13.20 32.59 -35.63
C THR A 472 -13.81 31.58 -34.66
N LEU A 473 -13.27 31.47 -33.44
CA LEU A 473 -13.84 30.63 -32.38
C LEU A 473 -15.24 31.10 -32.01
N ILE A 474 -15.43 32.40 -31.80
CA ILE A 474 -16.74 32.97 -31.48
C ILE A 474 -17.74 32.68 -32.61
N ALA A 475 -17.33 32.87 -33.86
CA ALA A 475 -18.17 32.58 -35.04
C ALA A 475 -18.51 31.09 -35.21
N SER A 476 -17.81 30.17 -34.54
CA SER A 476 -18.15 28.75 -34.52
C SER A 476 -19.44 28.44 -33.75
N LEU A 477 -19.95 29.40 -32.96
CA LEU A 477 -21.26 29.39 -32.34
C LEU A 477 -22.21 30.28 -33.16
N GLU A 478 -23.14 29.69 -33.90
CA GLU A 478 -24.19 30.43 -34.59
C GLU A 478 -25.39 30.55 -33.64
N THR A 479 -25.82 31.77 -33.35
CA THR A 479 -26.84 32.05 -32.32
C THR A 479 -27.94 32.96 -32.85
N GLU A 480 -29.08 33.03 -32.16
CA GLU A 480 -30.15 33.97 -32.50
C GLU A 480 -29.71 35.44 -32.40
N ASN A 481 -28.79 35.76 -31.48
CA ASN A 481 -28.22 37.09 -31.31
C ASN A 481 -26.69 37.03 -31.32
N ASN A 482 -26.11 37.17 -32.51
CA ASN A 482 -24.66 37.12 -32.69
C ASN A 482 -23.92 38.32 -32.06
N GLN A 483 -24.56 39.48 -31.90
CA GLN A 483 -23.97 40.62 -31.21
C GLN A 483 -23.79 40.31 -29.72
N LEU A 484 -24.82 39.73 -29.09
CA LEU A 484 -24.75 39.29 -27.69
C LEU A 484 -23.72 38.16 -27.52
N ARG A 485 -23.70 37.18 -28.43
CA ARG A 485 -22.69 36.12 -28.46
C ARG A 485 -21.27 36.66 -28.42
N ASP A 486 -20.93 37.63 -29.28
CA ASP A 486 -19.57 38.14 -29.39
C ASP A 486 -19.10 38.76 -28.07
N VAL A 487 -19.99 39.50 -27.40
CA VAL A 487 -19.72 40.09 -26.09
C VAL A 487 -19.56 39.00 -25.03
N LEU A 488 -20.56 38.12 -24.88
CA LEU A 488 -20.60 37.14 -23.79
C LEU A 488 -19.45 36.14 -23.87
N VAL A 489 -19.18 35.59 -25.06
CA VAL A 489 -18.11 34.61 -25.25
C VAL A 489 -16.75 35.27 -25.03
N LYS A 490 -16.52 36.49 -25.54
CA LYS A 490 -15.25 37.20 -25.32
C LYS A 490 -15.01 37.47 -23.83
N ARG A 491 -15.99 38.04 -23.12
CA ARG A 491 -15.87 38.33 -21.68
C ARG A 491 -15.61 37.05 -20.88
N TRP A 492 -16.30 35.97 -21.23
CA TRP A 492 -16.11 34.67 -20.60
C TRP A 492 -14.71 34.09 -20.85
N LEU A 493 -14.17 34.19 -22.08
CA LEU A 493 -12.79 33.78 -22.38
C LEU A 493 -11.76 34.59 -21.58
N ILE A 494 -11.93 35.92 -21.49
CA ILE A 494 -11.04 36.77 -20.68
C ILE A 494 -11.13 36.34 -19.20
N SER A 495 -12.32 35.95 -18.72
CA SER A 495 -12.48 35.44 -17.35
C SER A 495 -11.69 34.14 -17.13
N ALA A 496 -11.70 33.22 -18.10
CA ALA A 496 -10.93 31.98 -18.00
C ALA A 496 -9.41 32.24 -17.96
N VAL A 497 -8.90 33.20 -18.74
CA VAL A 497 -7.50 33.64 -18.64
C VAL A 497 -7.21 34.29 -17.28
N ALA A 498 -8.08 35.17 -16.81
CA ALA A 498 -7.92 35.82 -15.51
C ALA A 498 -7.87 34.80 -14.36
N ALA A 499 -8.66 33.73 -14.42
CA ALA A 499 -8.66 32.64 -13.45
C ALA A 499 -7.32 31.87 -13.43
N ALA A 500 -6.66 31.75 -14.58
CA ALA A 500 -5.37 31.08 -14.68
C ALA A 500 -4.20 31.97 -14.23
N MET A 501 -4.28 33.29 -14.50
CA MET A 501 -3.17 34.25 -14.37
C MET A 501 -3.16 35.02 -13.04
N ARG A 502 -4.32 35.27 -12.41
CA ARG A 502 -4.35 36.10 -11.19
C ARG A 502 -3.83 35.36 -9.96
N PRO A 503 -2.85 35.93 -9.22
CA PRO A 503 -2.33 35.28 -8.01
C PRO A 503 -3.36 35.22 -6.87
N ASN A 504 -4.16 36.29 -6.73
CA ASN A 504 -5.14 36.44 -5.65
C ASN A 504 -6.55 35.93 -6.04
N GLY A 505 -6.65 35.18 -7.13
CA GLY A 505 -7.91 34.64 -7.63
C GLY A 505 -8.78 35.73 -8.28
N MET A 506 -9.96 35.32 -8.71
CA MET A 506 -10.91 36.21 -9.34
C MET A 506 -12.35 35.87 -8.93
N TRP A 507 -13.25 36.83 -9.06
CA TRP A 507 -14.68 36.53 -9.13
C TRP A 507 -15.10 36.49 -10.61
N SER A 508 -15.95 35.53 -10.95
CA SER A 508 -16.72 35.56 -12.20
C SER A 508 -18.19 35.85 -11.87
N LYS A 509 -18.79 36.81 -12.59
CA LYS A 509 -20.23 37.08 -12.48
C LYS A 509 -21.06 36.11 -13.33
N GLY A 510 -20.48 35.50 -14.36
CA GLY A 510 -21.23 34.89 -15.45
C GLY A 510 -20.85 33.45 -15.76
N VAL A 511 -21.87 32.60 -15.89
CA VAL A 511 -21.80 31.23 -16.41
C VAL A 511 -22.26 31.25 -17.86
N LEU A 512 -21.33 31.08 -18.80
CA LEU A 512 -21.67 30.97 -20.21
C LEU A 512 -22.53 29.71 -20.44
N THR A 513 -23.77 29.92 -20.84
CA THR A 513 -24.77 28.86 -20.95
C THR A 513 -25.18 28.69 -22.40
N LEU A 514 -24.78 27.57 -23.01
CA LEU A 514 -25.21 27.24 -24.36
C LEU A 514 -26.55 26.50 -24.30
N GLN A 515 -27.55 27.05 -24.97
CA GLN A 515 -28.89 26.50 -25.06
C GLN A 515 -29.18 26.09 -26.50
N GLY A 516 -29.81 24.93 -26.69
CA GLY A 516 -30.24 24.48 -28.01
C GLY A 516 -30.57 23.00 -28.01
N GLU A 517 -30.92 22.45 -29.17
CA GLU A 517 -31.32 21.05 -29.29
C GLU A 517 -30.26 20.06 -28.74
N GLN A 518 -30.73 18.88 -28.32
CA GLN A 518 -29.85 17.81 -27.89
C GLN A 518 -28.90 17.42 -29.03
N ASN A 519 -27.67 17.03 -28.69
CA ASN A 519 -26.62 16.65 -29.65
C ASN A 519 -26.11 17.76 -30.58
N LEU A 520 -26.45 19.04 -30.34
CA LEU A 520 -25.89 20.17 -31.12
C LEU A 520 -24.36 20.33 -30.96
N GLY A 521 -23.72 19.64 -30.00
CA GLY A 521 -22.27 19.71 -29.78
C GLY A 521 -21.84 20.70 -28.70
N LYS A 522 -22.76 21.14 -27.82
CA LYS A 522 -22.51 22.10 -26.73
C LYS A 522 -21.34 21.71 -25.81
N THR A 523 -21.43 20.54 -25.18
CA THR A 523 -20.37 20.01 -24.31
C THR A 523 -19.08 19.75 -25.09
N SER A 524 -19.19 19.26 -26.33
CA SER A 524 -18.03 19.04 -27.21
C SER A 524 -17.32 20.34 -27.58
N TRP A 525 -18.02 21.47 -27.69
CA TRP A 525 -17.43 22.77 -27.95
C TRP A 525 -16.59 23.24 -26.77
N PHE A 526 -17.11 23.14 -25.54
CA PHE A 526 -16.32 23.41 -24.33
C PHE A 526 -15.11 22.48 -24.21
N ARG A 527 -15.28 21.20 -24.55
CA ARG A 527 -14.19 20.23 -24.60
C ARG A 527 -13.11 20.62 -25.60
N ALA A 528 -13.49 21.14 -26.77
CA ALA A 528 -12.55 21.54 -27.81
C ALA A 528 -11.69 22.75 -27.41
N LEU A 529 -12.05 23.49 -26.35
CA LEU A 529 -11.26 24.62 -25.86
C LEU A 529 -9.97 24.20 -25.14
N VAL A 530 -9.87 22.95 -24.71
CA VAL A 530 -8.74 22.42 -23.93
C VAL A 530 -8.10 21.26 -24.67
N PRO A 531 -6.78 21.27 -24.91
CA PRO A 531 -6.11 20.20 -25.64
C PRO A 531 -6.10 18.88 -24.83
N ALA A 532 -5.85 17.76 -25.50
CA ALA A 532 -5.96 16.41 -24.93
C ALA A 532 -5.13 16.23 -23.65
N GLU A 533 -3.93 16.80 -23.62
CA GLU A 533 -2.95 16.72 -22.56
C GLU A 533 -3.43 17.44 -21.28
N LEU A 534 -4.29 18.45 -21.42
CA LEU A 534 -4.82 19.26 -20.33
C LEU A 534 -6.28 18.95 -20.00
N ARG A 535 -6.90 17.95 -20.64
CA ARG A 535 -8.32 17.59 -20.41
C ARG A 535 -8.66 17.27 -18.97
N HIS A 536 -7.69 16.82 -18.18
CA HIS A 536 -7.87 16.59 -16.74
C HIS A 536 -8.18 17.87 -15.95
N LEU A 537 -8.01 19.06 -16.54
CA LEU A 537 -8.35 20.36 -15.96
C LEU A 537 -9.72 20.88 -16.42
N LEU A 538 -10.43 20.13 -17.27
CA LEU A 538 -11.81 20.37 -17.65
C LEU A 538 -12.70 19.33 -16.98
N ARG A 539 -13.73 19.77 -16.27
CA ARG A 539 -14.77 18.88 -15.76
C ARG A 539 -16.05 19.01 -16.58
N GLU A 540 -16.50 17.92 -17.15
CA GLU A 540 -17.76 17.87 -17.91
C GLU A 540 -18.89 17.28 -17.05
N GLY A 541 -20.13 17.71 -17.29
CA GLY A 541 -21.32 17.10 -16.72
C GLY A 541 -21.41 17.16 -15.20
N LEU A 542 -20.86 18.19 -14.56
CA LEU A 542 -20.88 18.29 -13.11
C LEU A 542 -22.27 18.67 -12.59
N CYS A 543 -22.85 17.82 -11.75
CA CYS A 543 -24.00 18.18 -10.92
C CYS A 543 -23.46 18.80 -9.61
N LEU A 544 -23.48 20.13 -9.53
CA LEU A 544 -22.86 20.87 -8.43
C LEU A 544 -23.82 21.01 -7.24
N ASP A 545 -23.33 20.65 -6.07
CA ASP A 545 -24.00 20.89 -4.79
C ASP A 545 -23.13 21.83 -3.95
N ALA A 546 -23.51 23.11 -3.90
CA ALA A 546 -22.75 24.15 -3.21
C ALA A 546 -22.69 23.96 -1.69
N GLN A 547 -23.53 23.10 -1.11
CA GLN A 547 -23.52 22.77 0.32
C GLN A 547 -22.67 21.52 0.62
N ASN A 548 -22.35 20.72 -0.39
CA ASN A 548 -21.52 19.53 -0.26
C ASN A 548 -20.04 19.85 -0.50
N LYS A 549 -19.21 19.67 0.53
CA LYS A 549 -17.77 19.95 0.47
C LYS A 549 -17.03 19.17 -0.62
N ASP A 550 -17.38 17.91 -0.87
CA ASP A 550 -16.73 17.09 -1.89
C ASP A 550 -17.13 17.52 -3.31
N SER A 551 -18.38 17.94 -3.49
CA SER A 551 -18.87 18.50 -4.76
C SER A 551 -18.16 19.82 -5.08
N VAL A 552 -18.06 20.71 -4.09
CA VAL A 552 -17.30 21.98 -4.20
C VAL A 552 -15.83 21.69 -4.48
N MET A 553 -15.19 20.80 -3.72
CA MET A 553 -13.78 20.43 -3.91
C MET A 553 -13.53 19.89 -5.32
N THR A 554 -14.43 19.04 -5.82
CA THR A 554 -14.36 18.52 -7.20
C THR A 554 -14.46 19.65 -8.21
N ALA A 555 -15.43 20.56 -8.07
CA ALA A 555 -15.58 21.70 -8.97
C ALA A 555 -14.33 22.57 -9.01
N VAL A 556 -13.84 22.99 -7.84
CA VAL A 556 -12.76 23.97 -7.76
C VAL A 556 -11.40 23.38 -8.09
N SER A 557 -11.27 22.05 -8.24
CA SER A 557 -10.03 21.39 -8.68
C SER A 557 -9.83 21.36 -10.20
N HIS A 558 -10.68 22.07 -10.94
CA HIS A 558 -10.62 22.18 -12.41
C HIS A 558 -10.62 23.65 -12.83
N TRP A 559 -10.07 23.94 -14.01
CA TRP A 559 -10.06 25.28 -14.59
C TRP A 559 -11.41 25.62 -15.21
N LEU A 560 -11.92 24.74 -16.08
CA LEU A 560 -13.24 24.88 -16.70
C LEU A 560 -14.16 23.80 -16.15
N VAL A 561 -15.37 24.20 -15.75
CA VAL A 561 -16.38 23.28 -15.22
C VAL A 561 -17.69 23.49 -15.96
N GLU A 562 -18.11 22.47 -16.70
CA GLU A 562 -19.38 22.43 -17.40
C GLU A 562 -20.46 21.81 -16.50
N LEU A 563 -21.53 22.57 -16.28
CA LEU A 563 -22.70 22.20 -15.50
C LEU A 563 -23.75 21.53 -16.40
N GLY A 564 -23.55 20.25 -16.72
CA GLY A 564 -24.40 19.52 -17.66
C GLY A 564 -25.81 19.18 -17.16
N GLU A 565 -26.03 19.19 -15.84
CA GLU A 565 -27.37 19.05 -15.23
C GLU A 565 -27.80 20.35 -14.56
N LEU A 566 -27.76 21.45 -15.31
CA LEU A 566 -28.06 22.76 -14.75
C LEU A 566 -29.48 22.81 -14.14
N GLU A 567 -30.47 22.12 -14.70
CA GLU A 567 -31.81 22.03 -14.13
C GLU A 567 -31.83 21.36 -12.74
N ALA A 568 -31.11 20.26 -12.56
CA ALA A 568 -31.05 19.55 -11.28
C ALA A 568 -30.31 20.40 -10.22
N THR A 569 -29.22 21.04 -10.64
CA THR A 569 -28.41 21.97 -9.84
C THR A 569 -29.27 23.16 -9.36
N LEU A 570 -30.01 23.80 -10.27
CA LEU A 570 -30.88 24.95 -9.97
C LEU A 570 -32.10 24.57 -9.13
N ARG A 571 -32.63 23.34 -9.26
CA ARG A 571 -33.78 22.87 -8.46
C ARG A 571 -33.43 22.67 -6.99
N ARG A 572 -32.17 22.32 -6.67
CA ARG A 572 -31.74 22.14 -5.28
C ARG A 572 -31.66 23.47 -4.55
N ASP A 573 -30.78 24.37 -4.98
CA ASP A 573 -30.53 25.63 -4.28
C ASP A 573 -29.90 26.67 -5.20
N MET A 574 -30.75 27.46 -5.87
CA MET A 574 -30.32 28.50 -6.80
C MET A 574 -29.52 29.61 -6.10
N GLU A 575 -29.89 30.01 -4.88
CA GLU A 575 -29.23 31.11 -4.18
C GLU A 575 -27.85 30.72 -3.67
N ALA A 576 -27.67 29.50 -3.14
CA ALA A 576 -26.35 29.01 -2.78
C ALA A 576 -25.43 28.89 -4.01
N LEU A 577 -25.95 28.44 -5.15
CA LEU A 577 -25.20 28.38 -6.40
C LEU A 577 -24.77 29.78 -6.86
N LYS A 578 -25.68 30.76 -6.85
CA LYS A 578 -25.39 32.15 -7.21
C LYS A 578 -24.30 32.76 -6.32
N ALA A 579 -24.38 32.50 -5.01
CA ALA A 579 -23.36 32.95 -4.07
C ALA A 579 -22.01 32.29 -4.35
N PHE A 580 -22.00 30.98 -4.60
CA PHE A 580 -20.79 30.21 -4.88
C PHE A 580 -20.09 30.63 -6.19
N ILE A 581 -20.84 30.90 -7.26
CA ILE A 581 -20.27 31.38 -8.53
C ILE A 581 -19.50 32.69 -8.33
N THR A 582 -20.03 33.60 -7.50
CA THR A 582 -19.46 34.94 -7.29
C THR A 582 -18.31 35.01 -6.29
N GLN A 583 -17.96 33.92 -5.61
CA GLN A 583 -16.87 33.90 -4.64
C GLN A 583 -15.50 34.12 -5.32
N THR A 584 -14.62 34.87 -4.66
CA THR A 584 -13.21 35.09 -5.07
C THR A 584 -12.25 34.06 -4.47
N VAL A 585 -12.66 33.41 -3.38
CA VAL A 585 -11.85 32.49 -2.58
C VAL A 585 -12.71 31.31 -2.16
N ASP A 586 -12.14 30.11 -2.28
CA ASP A 586 -12.72 28.84 -1.89
C ASP A 586 -12.13 28.40 -0.54
N ARG A 587 -12.97 28.36 0.50
CA ARG A 587 -12.59 27.82 1.81
C ARG A 587 -12.88 26.32 1.85
N LEU A 588 -11.84 25.50 1.86
CA LEU A 588 -11.99 24.05 1.94
C LEU A 588 -10.90 23.39 2.77
N ARG A 589 -11.29 22.30 3.42
CA ARG A 589 -10.37 21.42 4.15
C ARG A 589 -10.03 20.24 3.26
N ARG A 590 -8.76 20.04 2.97
CA ARG A 590 -8.35 18.83 2.25
C ARG A 590 -8.46 17.62 3.16
N PRO A 591 -8.61 16.41 2.58
CA PRO A 591 -8.44 15.18 3.33
C PRO A 591 -7.14 15.23 4.14
N TYR A 592 -7.23 14.91 5.44
CA TYR A 592 -6.11 14.81 6.38
C TYR A 592 -5.44 16.14 6.81
N ASP A 593 -5.85 17.30 6.30
CA ASP A 593 -5.34 18.57 6.81
C ASP A 593 -6.01 18.94 8.14
N ARG A 594 -5.30 19.63 9.03
CA ARG A 594 -5.78 19.99 10.38
C ARG A 594 -6.67 21.23 10.39
N VAL A 595 -6.49 22.11 9.41
CA VAL A 595 -7.16 23.42 9.30
C VAL A 595 -7.70 23.62 7.89
N ASP A 596 -8.76 24.42 7.78
CA ASP A 596 -9.29 24.85 6.49
C ASP A 596 -8.27 25.77 5.79
N SER A 597 -8.16 25.64 4.48
CA SER A 597 -7.30 26.49 3.66
C SER A 597 -8.14 27.37 2.75
N GLU A 598 -7.64 28.58 2.50
CA GLU A 598 -8.24 29.54 1.57
C GLU A 598 -7.55 29.43 0.23
N PHE A 599 -8.27 29.00 -0.81
CA PHE A 599 -7.73 28.90 -2.16
C PHE A 599 -8.27 30.01 -3.03
N PRO A 600 -7.42 30.79 -3.70
CA PRO A 600 -7.87 31.73 -4.71
C PRO A 600 -8.68 31.02 -5.80
N ARG A 601 -9.84 31.58 -6.19
CA ARG A 601 -10.72 30.98 -7.21
C ARG A 601 -10.01 30.98 -8.57
N ARG A 602 -9.86 29.78 -9.14
CA ARG A 602 -9.22 29.50 -10.44
C ARG A 602 -10.12 28.76 -11.42
N THR A 603 -11.41 28.69 -11.09
CA THR A 603 -12.42 27.92 -11.81
C THR A 603 -13.41 28.86 -12.49
N VAL A 604 -13.68 28.60 -13.76
CA VAL A 604 -14.69 29.28 -14.55
C VAL A 604 -15.76 28.28 -14.97
N PHE A 605 -17.01 28.65 -14.71
CA PHE A 605 -18.16 27.79 -14.98
C PHE A 605 -18.75 28.08 -16.36
N CYS A 606 -19.21 27.02 -17.01
CA CYS A 606 -20.09 27.06 -18.16
C CYS A 606 -21.21 26.04 -18.00
N ALA A 607 -22.21 26.08 -18.87
CA ALA A 607 -23.32 25.15 -18.82
C ALA A 607 -23.83 24.81 -20.22
N SER A 608 -24.34 23.59 -20.38
CA SER A 608 -25.11 23.19 -21.55
C SER A 608 -26.52 22.78 -21.13
N VAL A 609 -27.53 23.31 -21.83
CA VAL A 609 -28.94 23.03 -21.55
C VAL A 609 -29.69 22.71 -22.83
N ASN A 610 -30.69 21.83 -22.70
CA ASN A 610 -31.56 21.45 -23.82
C ASN A 610 -32.93 22.16 -23.77
N SER A 611 -33.41 22.49 -22.57
CA SER A 611 -34.75 23.04 -22.35
C SER A 611 -34.79 24.55 -22.40
N ASP A 612 -35.88 25.10 -22.92
CA ASP A 612 -36.17 26.53 -22.90
C ASP A 612 -36.57 27.09 -21.53
N ARG A 613 -36.85 26.21 -20.56
CA ARG A 613 -37.41 26.60 -19.25
C ARG A 613 -36.57 26.08 -18.08
N PHE A 614 -35.24 26.18 -18.18
CA PHE A 614 -34.35 25.78 -17.08
C PHE A 614 -34.24 26.85 -15.98
N LEU A 615 -34.41 28.13 -16.32
CA LEU A 615 -34.50 29.23 -15.35
C LEU A 615 -35.97 29.46 -14.97
N LYS A 616 -36.28 29.38 -13.67
CA LYS A 616 -37.64 29.59 -13.15
C LYS A 616 -38.08 31.07 -13.15
N ASP A 617 -37.12 31.99 -13.20
CA ASP A 617 -37.34 33.44 -13.19
C ASP A 617 -36.44 34.08 -14.26
N ALA A 618 -37.06 34.72 -15.26
CA ALA A 618 -36.35 35.37 -16.38
C ALA A 618 -35.71 36.70 -15.96
N THR A 619 -36.19 37.33 -14.87
CA THR A 619 -35.81 38.69 -14.48
C THR A 619 -34.75 38.79 -13.39
N GLY A 620 -34.27 37.64 -12.85
CA GLY A 620 -33.36 37.61 -11.70
C GLY A 620 -32.09 36.76 -11.84
N ASN A 621 -31.77 36.28 -13.06
CA ASN A 621 -30.70 35.30 -13.30
C ASN A 621 -29.54 35.84 -14.16
N THR A 622 -29.09 37.06 -13.86
CA THR A 622 -27.95 37.76 -14.52
C THR A 622 -26.61 37.01 -14.48
N ARG A 623 -26.51 35.96 -13.65
CA ARG A 623 -25.34 35.09 -13.54
C ARG A 623 -25.28 34.00 -14.62
N PHE A 624 -26.35 33.77 -15.37
CA PHE A 624 -26.38 32.80 -16.47
C PHE A 624 -26.47 33.56 -17.79
N TRP A 625 -25.38 33.51 -18.56
CA TRP A 625 -25.23 34.19 -19.84
C TRP A 625 -25.71 33.26 -20.95
N VAL A 626 -27.01 33.32 -21.25
CA VAL A 626 -27.69 32.33 -22.08
C VAL A 626 -27.56 32.68 -23.56
N LEU A 627 -27.00 31.76 -24.34
CA LEU A 627 -26.90 31.84 -25.78
C LEU A 627 -27.72 30.73 -26.44
N ARG A 628 -28.81 31.11 -27.10
CA ARG A 628 -29.62 30.24 -27.95
C ARG A 628 -28.87 29.94 -29.25
N CYS A 629 -28.29 28.75 -29.30
CA CYS A 629 -27.45 28.26 -30.39
C CYS A 629 -28.32 27.58 -31.45
N LEU A 630 -28.16 28.03 -32.70
CA LEU A 630 -28.74 27.44 -33.90
C LEU A 630 -27.82 26.36 -34.47
N ARG A 631 -26.51 26.59 -34.44
CA ARG A 631 -25.48 25.64 -34.92
C ARG A 631 -24.18 25.81 -34.15
N ILE A 632 -23.48 24.72 -33.90
CA ILE A 632 -22.19 24.72 -33.19
C ILE A 632 -21.17 23.91 -33.99
N ASN A 633 -20.08 24.54 -34.40
CA ASN A 633 -18.91 23.86 -34.94
C ASN A 633 -17.89 23.59 -33.81
N HIS A 634 -18.05 22.46 -33.13
CA HIS A 634 -17.10 22.00 -32.12
C HIS A 634 -15.83 21.37 -32.72
N ALA A 635 -15.82 21.06 -34.02
CA ALA A 635 -14.67 20.54 -34.74
C ALA A 635 -13.97 21.65 -35.54
N HIS A 636 -13.84 22.84 -34.92
CA HIS A 636 -13.33 24.04 -35.57
C HIS A 636 -11.85 23.95 -36.00
N GLY A 637 -11.09 22.97 -35.50
CA GLY A 637 -9.69 22.72 -35.92
C GLY A 637 -8.72 23.84 -35.57
N LEU A 638 -9.11 24.75 -34.67
CA LEU A 638 -8.28 25.87 -34.25
C LEU A 638 -7.17 25.39 -33.32
N ASP A 639 -5.98 25.99 -33.45
CA ASP A 639 -4.92 25.85 -32.46
C ASP A 639 -5.33 26.58 -31.19
N MET A 640 -5.81 25.82 -30.19
CA MET A 640 -6.27 26.40 -28.94
C MET A 640 -5.16 27.10 -28.17
N GLN A 641 -3.90 26.67 -28.29
CA GLN A 641 -2.80 27.37 -27.63
C GLN A 641 -2.72 28.81 -28.14
N GLN A 642 -2.82 29.01 -29.45
CA GLN A 642 -2.81 30.35 -30.06
C GLN A 642 -4.09 31.16 -29.80
N VAL A 643 -5.25 30.51 -29.68
CA VAL A 643 -6.49 31.20 -29.25
C VAL A 643 -6.31 31.78 -27.86
N TRP A 644 -5.85 30.98 -26.88
CA TRP A 644 -5.70 31.48 -25.51
C TRP A 644 -4.55 32.47 -25.37
N ALA A 645 -3.46 32.32 -26.13
CA ALA A 645 -2.39 33.31 -26.21
C ALA A 645 -2.93 34.67 -26.72
N GLN A 646 -3.79 34.66 -27.75
CA GLN A 646 -4.49 35.87 -28.20
C GLN A 646 -5.35 36.48 -27.10
N VAL A 647 -6.17 35.69 -26.39
CA VAL A 647 -7.01 36.20 -25.30
C VAL A 647 -6.14 36.85 -24.21
N PHE A 648 -5.01 36.24 -23.90
CA PHE A 648 -4.07 36.73 -22.90
C PHE A 648 -3.38 38.03 -23.32
N GLU A 649 -2.73 38.06 -24.47
CA GLU A 649 -1.91 39.20 -24.91
C GLU A 649 -2.76 40.35 -25.44
N GLN A 650 -3.74 40.07 -26.30
CA GLN A 650 -4.52 41.12 -26.96
C GLN A 650 -5.57 41.75 -26.04
N TYR A 651 -6.21 40.95 -25.18
CA TYR A 651 -7.34 41.43 -24.37
C TYR A 651 -6.97 41.58 -22.89
N TYR A 652 -6.49 40.51 -22.25
CA TYR A 652 -6.24 40.54 -20.80
C TYR A 652 -5.09 41.47 -20.41
N GLN A 653 -3.93 41.38 -21.07
CA GLN A 653 -2.80 42.28 -20.80
C GLN A 653 -3.07 43.74 -21.20
N ALA A 654 -3.89 43.95 -22.23
CA ALA A 654 -4.35 45.28 -22.63
C ALA A 654 -5.32 45.92 -21.60
N GLY A 655 -5.71 45.18 -20.56
CA GLY A 655 -6.58 45.67 -19.50
C GLY A 655 -8.07 45.58 -19.81
N GLU A 656 -8.49 44.80 -20.81
CA GLU A 656 -9.91 44.54 -21.02
C GLU A 656 -10.49 43.80 -19.82
N GLN A 657 -11.61 44.30 -19.30
CA GLN A 657 -12.33 43.66 -18.21
C GLN A 657 -13.00 42.34 -18.65
N TRP A 658 -13.13 41.39 -17.73
CA TRP A 658 -13.79 40.10 -17.98
C TRP A 658 -15.26 40.05 -17.54
N HIS A 659 -15.75 41.08 -16.86
CA HIS A 659 -17.16 41.20 -16.51
C HIS A 659 -17.87 42.14 -17.50
N LEU A 660 -19.18 41.98 -17.61
CA LEU A 660 -20.02 42.87 -18.40
C LEU A 660 -20.01 44.28 -17.81
N THR A 661 -20.07 45.29 -18.68
CA THR A 661 -20.46 46.67 -18.32
C THR A 661 -21.94 46.72 -17.97
N GLU A 662 -22.39 47.78 -17.31
CA GLU A 662 -23.83 48.01 -17.07
C GLU A 662 -24.64 47.96 -18.36
N TRP A 663 -24.15 48.57 -19.44
CA TRP A 663 -24.82 48.53 -20.75
C TRP A 663 -24.81 47.13 -21.40
N GLU A 664 -23.73 46.35 -21.23
CA GLU A 664 -23.70 44.96 -21.70
C GLU A 664 -24.61 44.05 -20.84
N GLU A 665 -24.83 44.36 -19.55
CA GLU A 665 -25.79 43.66 -18.69
C GLU A 665 -27.24 43.91 -19.12
N GLU A 666 -27.56 45.07 -19.73
CA GLU A 666 -28.88 45.36 -20.32
C GLU A 666 -29.19 44.52 -21.58
N LEU A 667 -28.19 43.87 -22.17
CA LEU A 667 -28.37 43.00 -23.34
C LEU A 667 -28.77 41.56 -22.98
N LEU A 668 -28.71 41.18 -21.69
CA LEU A 668 -29.12 39.87 -21.15
C LEU A 668 -30.64 39.81 -20.98
#